data_AF-A0A8X8XGY6-F1
#
_entry.id   AF-A0A8X8XGY6-F1
#
_cell.length_a   1.000
_cell.length_b   1.000
_cell.length_c   1.000
_cell.angle_alpha   90.00
_cell.angle_beta   90.00
_cell.angle_gamma   90.00
#
_symmetry.space_group_name_H-M   'P 1'
#
loop_
_entity.id
_entity.type
_entity.pdbx_description
1 polymer ?
#
loop_
_entity_poly.entity_id
_entity_poly.type
_entity_poly.pdbx_seq_one_letter_code
_entity_poly.pdbx_strand_id
1 'polypeptide(L)'
;MERLGSEAALAEMESSMTEDLSMEINPPFKENLATSKDWRKALNKVVPAVVVLRTTACRAFDTESAGASYATGFVVDKSRGIILTNRHVVKPGPVVAEAMFVNREEIPVHPIYRDPVHDFGFFLYDPSAIKFLSYDEIPLAPEAACVGLEIRVVGNDSGEKVSILAGTLARLDRDAPHYKKDGYNDFNTFYMQAASGTKGGSSGSPVIDWQGRAVALNAGSKTSSASAFFLPLERVVRALGFLQRGRETISNTWEAVTIPRGTLQGLEKVVEDEIGHAASIASMKAMPGHIMKQLALLATPLAVLQVATNGSFKFGSTGKFHFPPLTFLCHSHHCMARLLGDIVHCAILCWSIWLEVINEFLTATFLHKGFDETRRLGLRSETEQLVLLASPPGETGMLVVDSVVPGGPAHKHLEPGDVLIRLNGEVSTQFLKMETLLDNNVNNKIELQIERGGKPLTLDLTVQDLHSVTPRYFLEVSGAIIHPLSYQQARNFRFQCGLVYVAEQGYMLFRAGVPRHAIIKKFAGENIARLDDFISVLSKLSRGARVPLEYITYTDRHRRKSVLVTVDRHEWYAPPHIYTRNDSTGLWTVKPMLPLNSSLELCVNSTEQALPSNISSCSAEVTPMEPAHQCVGQEPTNGVTSMETSSEEIDDGSHSVDESDAGSKKRRVEDDSADGVLSTECTLHESREVRLEETGPETETVPRDFPGAAAATNNVSVAERAIEPTLVMLEYLLMKLEDCMIRRSYKLWTKLVHVPSSCMLDGVHSQHFFGTGLIIYHSQTMGLVAVDKNTVAVSVSDVMLSFAAYPIEIPGEVVFLHPVHNFALVAYDPSTLGPGALVVRAAELLPGKFNEFVLADMCSSLSLIFLLSLQATSRKSFVTNPSAALNIGSADCPRYRATNMEIIELDTDFGSTFSGVLTDDLGRVQAIWGSFSTQLKYSCSSSEDHQFVRGIPIYWISQTLDKIISGAKEPTRLINGVKRPMPVTKLLEVELYPTLLSKARSYGLSDSWIQVLTSSDIKALVKKDPIRRQVLRVKGCLAGSKAENLLEQGDMVLAINKEPVTCFRDIEDACQELDRCSDNDGKLKITIFRQGREIELLVGTDVRDGNGTTHVINWCGCIVQDPHSAVRALGFLPEEGHGVYVARWCHGSPVHRYGLYALQWIVEVNGKPTPDLDAFVAVTKEIEHGEFVRVRTVHLNGRPRVFTLKQDLHYWPTWELSFDPETAMWRRTTIKLVDCSKAM
;
A
#
# COMPACT_ATOMS: atom_id res chain seq x y z
N MET A 1 -47.44 -61.07 -54.38
CA MET A 1 -46.89 -62.43 -54.25
C MET A 1 -45.42 -62.30 -53.89
N GLU A 2 -44.85 -63.36 -53.34
CA GLU A 2 -43.41 -63.61 -53.21
C GLU A 2 -42.67 -63.42 -54.56
N ARG A 3 -41.35 -63.23 -54.72
CA ARG A 3 -40.08 -63.23 -53.93
C ARG A 3 -39.06 -63.90 -54.87
N LEU A 4 -37.75 -63.59 -54.73
CA LEU A 4 -36.62 -64.24 -55.45
C LEU A 4 -36.51 -63.87 -56.95
N GLY A 5 -35.33 -63.64 -57.54
CA GLY A 5 -33.98 -63.49 -56.98
C GLY A 5 -32.89 -64.08 -57.88
N SER A 6 -32.06 -63.23 -58.50
CA SER A 6 -30.81 -63.64 -59.19
C SER A 6 -30.02 -62.42 -59.70
N GLU A 7 -29.06 -61.91 -58.93
CA GLU A 7 -28.17 -60.80 -59.38
C GLU A 7 -26.75 -60.97 -58.81
N ALA A 8 -26.22 -62.19 -58.92
CA ALA A 8 -24.99 -62.64 -58.26
C ALA A 8 -24.02 -63.40 -59.20
N ALA A 9 -23.96 -63.02 -60.49
CA ALA A 9 -23.18 -63.76 -61.49
C ALA A 9 -22.57 -62.91 -62.64
N LEU A 10 -22.52 -61.58 -62.51
CA LEU A 10 -22.07 -60.67 -63.58
C LEU A 10 -20.88 -59.76 -63.19
N ALA A 11 -20.23 -60.00 -62.06
CA ALA A 11 -19.17 -59.12 -61.52
C ALA A 11 -17.77 -59.78 -61.35
N GLU A 12 -17.60 -61.07 -61.69
CA GLU A 12 -16.36 -61.83 -61.41
C GLU A 12 -15.42 -62.00 -62.63
N MET A 13 -15.50 -61.14 -63.67
CA MET A 13 -14.71 -61.34 -64.91
C MET A 13 -13.86 -60.14 -65.39
N GLU A 14 -13.71 -59.09 -64.59
CA GLU A 14 -12.81 -57.94 -64.88
C GLU A 14 -11.69 -57.76 -63.82
N SER A 15 -11.30 -58.83 -63.12
CA SER A 15 -10.34 -58.79 -62.00
C SER A 15 -8.91 -59.24 -62.36
N SER A 16 -8.43 -59.00 -63.58
CA SER A 16 -7.02 -59.25 -63.92
C SER A 16 -6.49 -58.28 -64.98
N MET A 17 -5.32 -57.69 -64.70
CA MET A 17 -4.58 -56.69 -65.49
C MET A 17 -4.98 -55.22 -65.32
N THR A 18 -4.69 -54.64 -64.13
CA THR A 18 -3.88 -53.41 -64.00
C THR A 18 -3.44 -53.23 -62.54
N GLU A 19 -2.39 -53.95 -62.13
CA GLU A 19 -1.50 -53.48 -61.06
C GLU A 19 -0.34 -52.73 -61.73
N ASP A 20 -0.25 -51.42 -61.49
CA ASP A 20 1.00 -50.69 -61.21
C ASP A 20 0.73 -49.18 -61.08
N LEU A 21 1.45 -48.52 -60.17
CA LEU A 21 1.44 -47.06 -59.89
C LEU A 21 0.26 -46.47 -59.08
N SER A 22 0.18 -46.78 -57.79
CA SER A 22 -0.10 -45.74 -56.78
C SER A 22 0.60 -46.04 -55.44
N MET A 23 1.15 -45.00 -54.82
CA MET A 23 1.91 -45.10 -53.56
C MET A 23 0.99 -45.41 -52.37
N GLU A 24 1.49 -46.18 -51.40
CA GLU A 24 0.77 -46.45 -50.14
C GLU A 24 0.46 -45.15 -49.39
N ILE A 25 -0.83 -44.87 -49.23
CA ILE A 25 -1.35 -43.83 -48.33
C ILE A 25 -1.78 -44.53 -47.04
N ASN A 26 -1.36 -43.98 -45.89
CA ASN A 26 -1.73 -44.47 -44.56
C ASN A 26 -3.26 -44.68 -44.40
N PRO A 27 -3.70 -45.66 -43.59
CA PRO A 27 -5.11 -45.97 -43.42
C PRO A 27 -5.90 -44.79 -42.81
N PRO A 28 -7.21 -44.67 -43.10
CA PRO A 28 -8.00 -43.48 -42.76
C PRO A 28 -8.24 -43.34 -41.26
N PHE A 29 -8.32 -42.08 -40.81
CA PHE A 29 -8.80 -41.68 -39.48
C PHE A 29 -10.14 -42.35 -39.16
N LYS A 30 -10.24 -43.02 -38.01
CA LYS A 30 -11.53 -43.48 -37.46
C LYS A 30 -12.23 -42.33 -36.72
N GLU A 31 -13.24 -41.74 -37.36
CA GLU A 31 -14.16 -40.81 -36.70
C GLU A 31 -15.04 -41.52 -35.66
N ASN A 32 -14.63 -41.49 -34.38
CA ASN A 32 -15.52 -41.76 -33.26
C ASN A 32 -16.22 -40.45 -32.87
N LEU A 33 -17.18 -40.00 -33.68
CA LEU A 33 -18.04 -38.85 -33.37
C LEU A 33 -18.92 -39.16 -32.14
N ALA A 34 -18.63 -38.51 -31.02
CA ALA A 34 -19.32 -38.73 -29.75
C ALA A 34 -20.80 -38.31 -29.82
N THR A 35 -21.71 -39.14 -29.29
CA THR A 35 -23.14 -38.81 -29.35
C THR A 35 -23.53 -37.83 -28.24
N SER A 36 -24.66 -37.12 -28.43
CA SER A 36 -25.24 -36.25 -27.40
C SER A 36 -25.62 -37.01 -26.11
N LYS A 37 -25.83 -38.33 -26.20
CA LYS A 37 -26.09 -39.20 -25.06
C LYS A 37 -24.82 -39.48 -24.25
N ASP A 38 -23.67 -39.60 -24.91
CA ASP A 38 -22.37 -39.81 -24.26
C ASP A 38 -21.96 -38.54 -23.52
N TRP A 39 -22.05 -37.38 -24.16
CA TRP A 39 -21.86 -36.08 -23.51
C TRP A 39 -22.76 -35.88 -22.29
N ARG A 40 -24.05 -36.27 -22.36
CA ARG A 40 -24.96 -36.19 -21.19
C ARG A 40 -24.50 -37.13 -20.06
N LYS A 41 -24.02 -38.34 -20.38
CA LYS A 41 -23.49 -39.29 -19.40
C LYS A 41 -22.22 -38.75 -18.72
N ALA A 42 -21.30 -38.18 -19.49
CA ALA A 42 -20.09 -37.55 -18.98
C ALA A 42 -20.40 -36.36 -18.07
N LEU A 43 -21.27 -35.44 -18.50
CA LEU A 43 -21.65 -34.25 -17.72
C LEU A 43 -22.37 -34.61 -16.42
N ASN A 44 -23.25 -35.62 -16.43
CA ASN A 44 -23.91 -36.10 -15.20
C ASN A 44 -22.91 -36.64 -14.16
N LYS A 45 -21.76 -37.17 -14.58
CA LYS A 45 -20.68 -37.62 -13.69
C LYS A 45 -19.79 -36.44 -13.24
N VAL A 46 -19.43 -35.56 -14.17
CA VAL A 46 -18.46 -34.48 -13.96
C VAL A 46 -19.04 -33.31 -13.14
N VAL A 47 -20.25 -32.84 -13.45
CA VAL A 47 -20.81 -31.62 -12.83
C VAL A 47 -20.85 -31.69 -11.30
N PRO A 48 -21.27 -32.80 -10.64
CA PRO A 48 -21.23 -32.91 -9.18
C PRO A 48 -19.83 -32.84 -8.55
N ALA A 49 -18.78 -33.13 -9.33
CA ALA A 49 -17.38 -33.15 -8.88
C ALA A 49 -16.66 -31.80 -9.05
N VAL A 50 -17.30 -30.84 -9.74
CA VAL A 50 -16.81 -29.47 -9.92
C VAL A 50 -17.28 -28.61 -8.77
N VAL A 51 -16.36 -27.82 -8.20
CA VAL A 51 -16.59 -26.94 -7.05
C VAL A 51 -16.30 -25.49 -7.39
N VAL A 52 -17.05 -24.58 -6.78
CA VAL A 52 -16.73 -23.15 -6.78
C VAL A 52 -15.81 -22.88 -5.60
N LEU A 53 -14.61 -22.38 -5.87
CA LEU A 53 -13.64 -22.00 -4.86
C LEU A 53 -13.80 -20.52 -4.53
N ARG A 54 -14.17 -20.21 -3.28
CA ARG A 54 -14.13 -18.85 -2.72
C ARG A 54 -12.81 -18.68 -1.99
N THR A 55 -11.90 -17.90 -2.54
CA THR A 55 -10.56 -17.68 -1.95
C THR A 55 -10.39 -16.23 -1.51
N THR A 56 -9.66 -16.03 -0.41
CA THR A 56 -9.33 -14.69 0.09
C THR A 56 -7.88 -14.66 0.47
N ALA A 57 -7.09 -13.86 -0.26
CA ALA A 57 -5.71 -13.57 0.06
C ALA A 57 -5.69 -12.52 1.18
N CYS A 58 -5.26 -12.91 2.38
CA CYS A 58 -5.38 -12.09 3.59
C CYS A 58 -4.35 -10.96 3.68
N ARG A 59 -3.24 -11.10 2.94
CA ARG A 59 -2.11 -10.16 2.85
C ARG A 59 -1.56 -10.20 1.42
N ALA A 60 -1.00 -9.08 0.95
CA ALA A 60 -0.29 -9.06 -0.33
C ALA A 60 1.02 -9.86 -0.23
N PHE A 61 1.35 -10.66 -1.24
CA PHE A 61 2.52 -11.53 -1.21
C PHE A 61 3.00 -11.85 -2.62
N ASP A 62 4.31 -11.76 -2.85
CA ASP A 62 4.99 -12.07 -4.10
C ASP A 62 4.50 -11.24 -5.32
N THR A 63 3.59 -11.81 -6.09
CA THR A 63 2.97 -11.24 -7.30
C THR A 63 1.52 -10.80 -7.07
N GLU A 64 0.93 -11.07 -5.90
CA GLU A 64 -0.49 -10.92 -5.63
C GLU A 64 -0.78 -9.89 -4.54
N SER A 65 -1.90 -9.17 -4.69
CA SER A 65 -2.42 -8.23 -3.68
C SER A 65 -3.47 -8.92 -2.80
N ALA A 66 -3.71 -8.39 -1.60
CA ALA A 66 -4.80 -8.84 -0.75
C ALA A 66 -6.16 -8.61 -1.43
N GLY A 67 -7.10 -9.54 -1.28
CA GLY A 67 -8.39 -9.50 -1.99
C GLY A 67 -9.22 -10.76 -1.82
N ALA A 68 -10.43 -10.76 -2.37
CA ALA A 68 -11.30 -11.94 -2.45
C ALA A 68 -11.55 -12.27 -3.93
N SER A 69 -11.61 -13.55 -4.27
CA SER A 69 -11.81 -14.02 -5.64
C SER A 69 -12.65 -15.30 -5.68
N TYR A 70 -13.42 -15.45 -6.76
CA TYR A 70 -14.14 -16.66 -7.12
C TYR A 70 -13.41 -17.38 -8.26
N ALA A 71 -13.35 -18.70 -8.17
CA ALA A 71 -12.73 -19.55 -9.17
C ALA A 71 -13.42 -20.92 -9.22
N THR A 72 -12.95 -21.79 -10.12
CA THR A 72 -13.39 -23.18 -10.23
C THR A 72 -12.28 -24.12 -9.74
N GLY A 73 -12.66 -25.27 -9.22
CA GLY A 73 -11.79 -26.42 -9.02
C GLY A 73 -12.56 -27.72 -9.21
N PHE A 74 -11.90 -28.86 -9.15
CA PHE A 74 -12.57 -30.16 -9.24
C PHE A 74 -11.86 -31.27 -8.47
N VAL A 75 -12.63 -32.27 -8.03
CA VAL A 75 -12.09 -33.40 -7.25
C VAL A 75 -11.34 -34.39 -8.15
N VAL A 76 -10.10 -34.68 -7.77
CA VAL A 76 -9.19 -35.62 -8.48
C VAL A 76 -8.84 -36.87 -7.66
N ASP A 77 -9.00 -36.82 -6.33
CA ASP A 77 -8.96 -37.99 -5.44
C ASP A 77 -10.02 -37.81 -4.36
N LYS A 78 -11.11 -38.58 -4.45
CA LYS A 78 -12.21 -38.53 -3.47
C LYS A 78 -11.82 -39.21 -2.15
N SER A 79 -10.97 -40.23 -2.19
CA SER A 79 -10.58 -41.00 -1.00
C SER A 79 -9.70 -40.20 -0.04
N ARG A 80 -8.84 -39.33 -0.56
CA ARG A 80 -7.94 -38.46 0.21
C ARG A 80 -8.45 -37.04 0.37
N GLY A 81 -9.47 -36.65 -0.41
CA GLY A 81 -10.05 -35.30 -0.38
C GLY A 81 -9.21 -34.26 -1.13
N ILE A 82 -8.77 -34.56 -2.35
CA ILE A 82 -7.90 -33.67 -3.14
C ILE A 82 -8.70 -32.97 -4.25
N ILE A 83 -8.62 -31.65 -4.30
CA ILE A 83 -9.15 -30.76 -5.34
C ILE A 83 -7.99 -30.15 -6.13
N LEU A 84 -8.11 -30.13 -7.46
CA LEU A 84 -7.20 -29.47 -8.39
C LEU A 84 -7.77 -28.11 -8.83
N THR A 85 -6.89 -27.10 -8.95
CA THR A 85 -7.19 -25.77 -9.53
C THR A 85 -5.88 -25.07 -9.97
N ASN A 86 -5.95 -23.82 -10.45
CA ASN A 86 -4.77 -23.04 -10.82
C ASN A 86 -3.96 -22.52 -9.62
N ARG A 87 -2.66 -22.31 -9.79
CA ARG A 87 -1.77 -21.77 -8.76
C ARG A 87 -2.24 -20.39 -8.27
N HIS A 88 -2.65 -19.52 -9.19
CA HIS A 88 -3.18 -18.18 -8.86
C HIS A 88 -4.54 -18.22 -8.13
N VAL A 89 -5.21 -19.37 -8.08
CA VAL A 89 -6.41 -19.60 -7.25
C VAL A 89 -6.00 -20.03 -5.84
N VAL A 90 -4.99 -20.91 -5.73
CA VAL A 90 -4.43 -21.35 -4.44
C VAL A 90 -3.67 -20.23 -3.70
N LYS A 91 -3.20 -19.19 -4.43
CA LYS A 91 -2.44 -18.02 -3.94
C LYS A 91 -1.06 -18.38 -3.36
N PRO A 92 0.05 -17.68 -3.65
CA PRO A 92 1.35 -17.99 -3.07
C PRO A 92 1.47 -17.59 -1.59
N GLY A 93 0.65 -16.65 -1.12
CA GLY A 93 0.67 -16.11 0.25
C GLY A 93 -0.38 -16.71 1.20
N PRO A 94 -0.68 -16.02 2.31
CA PRO A 94 -1.76 -16.38 3.23
C PRO A 94 -3.13 -16.34 2.56
N VAL A 95 -3.84 -17.47 2.61
CA VAL A 95 -5.15 -17.66 1.99
C VAL A 95 -6.10 -18.34 2.96
N VAL A 96 -7.35 -17.89 2.96
CA VAL A 96 -8.49 -18.64 3.49
C VAL A 96 -9.36 -19.06 2.32
N ALA A 97 -9.71 -20.34 2.21
CA ALA A 97 -10.46 -20.88 1.08
C ALA A 97 -11.61 -21.78 1.53
N GLU A 98 -12.73 -21.69 0.81
CA GLU A 98 -13.92 -22.51 1.00
C GLU A 98 -14.39 -23.03 -0.36
N ALA A 99 -14.72 -24.33 -0.45
CA ALA A 99 -15.29 -24.96 -1.64
C ALA A 99 -16.80 -25.09 -1.48
N MET A 100 -17.54 -24.57 -2.45
CA MET A 100 -18.99 -24.72 -2.57
C MET A 100 -19.31 -25.72 -3.67
N PHE A 101 -19.97 -26.82 -3.30
CA PHE A 101 -20.45 -27.83 -4.25
C PHE A 101 -21.76 -27.41 -4.94
N VAL A 102 -22.17 -28.12 -5.99
CA VAL A 102 -23.36 -27.79 -6.81
C VAL A 102 -24.66 -27.72 -5.99
N ASN A 103 -24.75 -28.47 -4.89
CA ASN A 103 -25.89 -28.44 -3.96
C ASN A 103 -25.80 -27.33 -2.89
N ARG A 104 -24.79 -26.46 -2.95
CA ARG A 104 -24.48 -25.40 -1.98
C ARG A 104 -24.00 -25.88 -0.61
N GLU A 105 -23.52 -27.12 -0.47
CA GLU A 105 -22.69 -27.48 0.69
C GLU A 105 -21.34 -26.72 0.59
N GLU A 106 -21.01 -25.95 1.63
CA GLU A 106 -19.78 -25.15 1.75
C GLU A 106 -18.81 -25.79 2.75
N ILE A 107 -17.57 -26.04 2.35
CA ILE A 107 -16.57 -26.80 3.11
C ILE A 107 -15.23 -26.05 3.14
N PRO A 108 -14.54 -25.94 4.29
CA PRO A 108 -13.21 -25.34 4.36
C PRO A 108 -12.20 -26.17 3.58
N VAL A 109 -11.30 -25.51 2.84
CA VAL A 109 -10.25 -26.20 2.07
C VAL A 109 -8.87 -25.60 2.34
N HIS A 110 -7.88 -26.47 2.48
CA HIS A 110 -6.52 -26.13 2.92
C HIS A 110 -5.51 -26.37 1.80
N PRO A 111 -4.63 -25.41 1.48
CA PRO A 111 -3.74 -25.52 0.32
C PRO A 111 -2.54 -26.43 0.66
N ILE A 112 -2.44 -27.57 -0.02
CA ILE A 112 -1.39 -28.59 0.23
C ILE A 112 -0.22 -28.53 -0.76
N TYR A 113 -0.44 -28.03 -1.97
CA TYR A 113 0.64 -27.86 -2.96
C TYR A 113 0.36 -26.73 -3.93
N ARG A 114 1.46 -26.10 -4.39
CA ARG A 114 1.50 -25.01 -5.38
C ARG A 114 2.78 -25.20 -6.18
N ASP A 115 2.70 -25.30 -7.49
CA ASP A 115 3.92 -25.35 -8.30
C ASP A 115 4.61 -23.96 -8.29
N PRO A 116 5.95 -23.89 -8.24
CA PRO A 116 6.66 -22.60 -8.28
C PRO A 116 6.72 -21.97 -9.69
N VAL A 117 6.52 -22.76 -10.75
CA VAL A 117 6.74 -22.40 -12.17
C VAL A 117 5.43 -22.33 -12.97
N HIS A 118 4.58 -23.35 -12.83
CA HIS A 118 3.40 -23.60 -13.66
C HIS A 118 2.10 -23.31 -12.92
N ASP A 119 1.05 -22.90 -13.63
CA ASP A 119 -0.17 -22.39 -13.01
C ASP A 119 -1.13 -23.48 -12.50
N PHE A 120 -0.66 -24.38 -11.63
CA PHE A 120 -1.49 -25.37 -10.93
C PHE A 120 -1.17 -25.50 -9.43
N GLY A 121 -2.16 -25.99 -8.68
CA GLY A 121 -2.02 -26.32 -7.27
C GLY A 121 -3.17 -27.19 -6.77
N PHE A 122 -3.03 -27.68 -5.54
CA PHE A 122 -3.98 -28.60 -4.92
C PHE A 122 -4.46 -28.10 -3.56
N PHE A 123 -5.76 -28.29 -3.33
CA PHE A 123 -6.44 -28.10 -2.05
C PHE A 123 -6.81 -29.46 -1.46
N LEU A 124 -6.74 -29.55 -0.13
CA LEU A 124 -7.26 -30.65 0.69
C LEU A 124 -8.58 -30.23 1.32
N TYR A 125 -9.56 -31.14 1.32
CA TYR A 125 -10.83 -31.01 2.03
C TYR A 125 -11.14 -32.31 2.78
N ASP A 126 -12.08 -32.26 3.73
CA ASP A 126 -12.59 -33.46 4.40
C ASP A 126 -13.81 -34.01 3.63
N PRO A 127 -13.73 -35.20 2.99
CA PRO A 127 -14.87 -35.81 2.31
C PRO A 127 -16.03 -36.16 3.25
N SER A 128 -15.78 -36.37 4.54
CA SER A 128 -16.81 -36.72 5.53
C SER A 128 -17.69 -35.52 5.95
N ALA A 129 -17.26 -34.29 5.62
CA ALA A 129 -18.06 -33.09 5.81
C ALA A 129 -19.22 -32.99 4.79
N ILE A 130 -19.15 -33.69 3.65
CA ILE A 130 -20.22 -33.76 2.64
C ILE A 130 -21.28 -34.77 3.09
N LYS A 131 -22.51 -34.32 3.30
CA LYS A 131 -23.60 -35.15 3.84
C LYS A 131 -24.67 -35.49 2.81
N PHE A 132 -24.88 -34.62 1.82
CA PHE A 132 -26.05 -34.71 0.94
C PHE A 132 -25.70 -34.95 -0.54
N LEU A 133 -24.46 -34.68 -0.98
CA LEU A 133 -24.04 -34.90 -2.36
C LEU A 133 -23.36 -36.25 -2.58
N SER A 134 -23.85 -37.01 -3.55
CA SER A 134 -23.08 -38.09 -4.18
C SER A 134 -22.40 -37.58 -5.44
N TYR A 135 -21.08 -37.73 -5.51
CA TYR A 135 -20.22 -37.31 -6.63
C TYR A 135 -19.09 -38.33 -6.81
N ASP A 136 -18.52 -38.40 -8.01
CA ASP A 136 -17.33 -39.19 -8.33
C ASP A 136 -16.10 -38.28 -8.46
N GLU A 137 -14.90 -38.86 -8.54
CA GLU A 137 -13.70 -38.13 -8.95
C GLU A 137 -13.57 -38.06 -10.48
N ILE A 138 -12.92 -37.01 -10.97
CA ILE A 138 -12.63 -36.80 -12.40
C ILE A 138 -11.24 -37.40 -12.72
N PRO A 139 -11.16 -38.46 -13.54
CA PRO A 139 -9.88 -39.02 -13.93
C PRO A 139 -9.12 -38.06 -14.86
N LEU A 140 -7.82 -37.93 -14.64
CA LEU A 140 -6.91 -37.16 -15.49
C LEU A 140 -6.40 -38.05 -16.62
N ALA A 141 -6.41 -37.54 -17.86
CA ALA A 141 -6.02 -38.25 -19.08
C ALA A 141 -5.27 -37.31 -20.06
N PRO A 142 -4.08 -36.80 -19.71
CA PRO A 142 -3.28 -35.94 -20.61
C PRO A 142 -3.05 -36.57 -21.99
N GLU A 143 -2.86 -37.88 -22.04
CA GLU A 143 -2.58 -38.64 -23.27
C GLU A 143 -3.73 -38.63 -24.29
N ALA A 144 -4.92 -38.20 -23.90
CA ALA A 144 -6.07 -38.06 -24.79
C ALA A 144 -6.13 -36.71 -25.53
N ALA A 145 -5.29 -35.74 -25.19
CA ALA A 145 -5.29 -34.42 -25.82
C ALA A 145 -4.72 -34.47 -27.25
N CYS A 146 -5.59 -34.27 -28.26
CA CYS A 146 -5.19 -34.19 -29.66
C CYS A 146 -5.88 -33.00 -30.38
N VAL A 147 -5.25 -32.49 -31.45
CA VAL A 147 -5.88 -31.47 -32.31
C VAL A 147 -7.12 -32.07 -32.98
N GLY A 148 -8.23 -31.32 -32.99
CA GLY A 148 -9.54 -31.78 -33.47
C GLY A 148 -10.42 -32.43 -32.40
N LEU A 149 -9.93 -32.67 -31.18
CA LEU A 149 -10.74 -33.22 -30.09
C LEU A 149 -11.86 -32.26 -29.69
N GLU A 150 -13.12 -32.73 -29.71
CA GLU A 150 -14.23 -32.06 -29.06
C GLU A 150 -14.06 -32.07 -27.53
N ILE A 151 -14.21 -30.91 -26.91
CA ILE A 151 -14.08 -30.72 -25.47
C ILE A 151 -15.30 -29.99 -24.90
N ARG A 152 -15.52 -30.14 -23.58
CA ARG A 152 -16.38 -29.25 -22.80
C ARG A 152 -15.58 -28.69 -21.62
N VAL A 153 -15.72 -27.40 -21.35
CA VAL A 153 -15.20 -26.74 -20.15
C VAL A 153 -16.36 -26.61 -19.17
N VAL A 154 -16.27 -27.24 -18.00
CA VAL A 154 -17.33 -27.23 -16.98
C VAL A 154 -16.87 -26.37 -15.82
N GLY A 155 -17.48 -25.21 -15.61
CA GLY A 155 -16.97 -24.25 -14.63
C GLY A 155 -17.91 -23.12 -14.30
N ASN A 156 -17.62 -22.39 -13.24
CA ASN A 156 -18.48 -21.30 -12.79
C ASN A 156 -18.36 -20.06 -13.68
N ASP A 157 -19.48 -19.43 -14.03
CA ASP A 157 -19.46 -18.07 -14.58
C ASP A 157 -19.65 -17.06 -13.44
N SER A 158 -18.56 -16.39 -13.06
CA SER A 158 -18.53 -15.21 -12.19
C SER A 158 -19.20 -15.29 -10.79
N GLY A 159 -19.62 -16.48 -10.34
CA GLY A 159 -20.25 -16.67 -9.02
C GLY A 159 -21.69 -17.18 -9.06
N GLU A 160 -22.36 -17.12 -10.21
CA GLU A 160 -23.81 -17.34 -10.28
C GLU A 160 -24.22 -18.82 -10.39
N LYS A 161 -23.73 -19.51 -11.43
CA LYS A 161 -24.13 -20.88 -11.80
C LYS A 161 -23.00 -21.59 -12.56
N VAL A 162 -23.00 -22.92 -12.49
CA VAL A 162 -22.15 -23.78 -13.33
C VAL A 162 -22.53 -23.60 -14.80
N SER A 163 -21.58 -23.12 -15.59
CA SER A 163 -21.60 -23.02 -17.04
C SER A 163 -20.94 -24.25 -17.67
N ILE A 164 -21.36 -24.59 -18.89
CA ILE A 164 -20.77 -25.67 -19.70
C ILE A 164 -20.52 -25.09 -21.08
N LEU A 165 -19.25 -24.87 -21.41
CA LEU A 165 -18.83 -24.24 -22.67
C LEU A 165 -18.27 -25.30 -23.61
N ALA A 166 -18.71 -25.28 -24.87
CA ALA A 166 -18.17 -26.15 -25.91
C ALA A 166 -16.94 -25.53 -26.59
N GLY A 167 -16.08 -26.39 -27.12
CA GLY A 167 -14.95 -26.01 -27.95
C GLY A 167 -14.31 -27.23 -28.60
N THR A 168 -13.31 -26.97 -29.43
CA THR A 168 -12.48 -27.99 -30.08
C THR A 168 -11.02 -27.60 -29.91
N LEU A 169 -10.15 -28.54 -29.53
CA LEU A 169 -8.71 -28.29 -29.43
C LEU A 169 -8.13 -27.96 -30.81
N ALA A 170 -7.63 -26.73 -30.97
CA ALA A 170 -7.09 -26.22 -32.22
C ALA A 170 -5.55 -26.30 -32.27
N ARG A 171 -4.88 -26.26 -31.12
CA ARG A 171 -3.41 -26.27 -31.02
C ARG A 171 -2.94 -26.82 -29.66
N LEU A 172 -1.77 -27.46 -29.63
CA LEU A 172 -1.14 -28.03 -28.41
C LEU A 172 0.20 -27.36 -28.04
N ASP A 173 0.85 -26.72 -29.01
CA ASP A 173 2.19 -26.12 -28.98
C ASP A 173 2.14 -24.58 -28.95
N ARG A 174 1.16 -24.00 -28.24
CA ARG A 174 1.06 -22.54 -28.08
C ARG A 174 1.97 -22.07 -26.94
N ASP A 175 2.59 -20.90 -27.11
CA ASP A 175 3.37 -20.27 -26.05
C ASP A 175 2.52 -19.95 -24.81
N ALA A 176 3.17 -19.97 -23.65
CA ALA A 176 2.53 -19.62 -22.38
C ALA A 176 1.91 -18.21 -22.39
N PRO A 177 0.76 -17.99 -21.70
CA PRO A 177 0.14 -16.69 -21.61
C PRO A 177 1.01 -15.68 -20.85
N HIS A 178 1.22 -14.51 -21.44
CA HIS A 178 1.84 -13.36 -20.77
C HIS A 178 0.74 -12.49 -20.13
N TYR A 179 0.52 -12.63 -18.83
CA TYR A 179 -0.54 -11.95 -18.08
C TYR A 179 -0.17 -10.49 -17.74
N LYS A 180 0.93 -10.28 -17.01
CA LYS A 180 1.41 -8.96 -16.56
C LYS A 180 2.92 -8.93 -16.45
N LYS A 181 3.55 -7.78 -16.70
CA LYS A 181 5.02 -7.63 -16.73
C LYS A 181 5.69 -7.77 -15.35
N ASP A 182 4.94 -7.45 -14.30
CA ASP A 182 5.29 -7.44 -12.88
C ASP A 182 4.52 -8.51 -12.07
N GLY A 183 3.68 -9.29 -12.76
CA GLY A 183 2.87 -10.36 -12.18
C GLY A 183 3.44 -11.74 -12.45
N TYR A 184 2.67 -12.74 -12.07
CA TYR A 184 2.96 -14.14 -12.36
C TYR A 184 2.81 -14.44 -13.87
N ASN A 185 3.73 -15.25 -14.42
CA ASN A 185 3.64 -15.79 -15.79
C ASN A 185 4.26 -17.19 -15.83
N ASP A 186 3.64 -18.13 -16.53
CA ASP A 186 4.25 -19.44 -16.80
C ASP A 186 5.43 -19.31 -17.78
N PHE A 187 6.29 -20.32 -17.80
CA PHE A 187 7.44 -20.43 -18.71
C PHE A 187 7.94 -21.87 -18.77
N ASN A 188 8.83 -22.18 -19.71
CA ASN A 188 9.32 -23.54 -19.95
C ASN A 188 8.18 -24.57 -20.12
N THR A 189 7.04 -24.16 -20.68
CA THR A 189 5.91 -25.03 -21.02
C THR A 189 5.15 -24.50 -22.22
N PHE A 190 4.50 -25.41 -22.95
CA PHE A 190 3.45 -25.08 -23.90
C PHE A 190 2.08 -25.06 -23.23
N TYR A 191 1.14 -24.45 -23.92
CA TYR A 191 -0.28 -24.38 -23.60
C TYR A 191 -1.10 -24.93 -24.78
N MET A 192 -2.25 -25.50 -24.46
CA MET A 192 -3.25 -25.88 -25.46
C MET A 192 -4.22 -24.71 -25.71
N GLN A 193 -4.76 -24.64 -26.93
CA GLN A 193 -5.71 -23.60 -27.34
C GLN A 193 -6.99 -24.21 -27.91
N ALA A 194 -8.13 -23.64 -27.54
CA ALA A 194 -9.40 -23.83 -28.24
C ALA A 194 -10.11 -22.50 -28.48
N ALA A 195 -11.00 -22.50 -29.49
CA ALA A 195 -12.04 -21.48 -29.60
C ALA A 195 -13.11 -21.77 -28.52
N SER A 196 -13.12 -20.97 -27.45
CA SER A 196 -14.09 -21.08 -26.37
C SER A 196 -14.23 -19.73 -25.65
N GLY A 197 -15.48 -19.33 -25.37
CA GLY A 197 -15.82 -18.05 -24.75
C GLY A 197 -15.77 -18.10 -23.22
N THR A 198 -14.65 -18.53 -22.63
CA THR A 198 -14.50 -18.60 -21.17
C THR A 198 -14.40 -17.19 -20.55
N LYS A 199 -15.16 -16.97 -19.47
CA LYS A 199 -15.24 -15.70 -18.70
C LYS A 199 -14.50 -15.78 -17.37
N GLY A 200 -14.49 -14.68 -16.60
CA GLY A 200 -13.98 -14.63 -15.23
C GLY A 200 -14.62 -15.70 -14.32
N GLY A 201 -13.83 -16.24 -13.39
CA GLY A 201 -14.27 -17.32 -12.49
C GLY A 201 -14.16 -18.74 -13.07
N SER A 202 -13.98 -18.88 -14.39
CA SER A 202 -13.78 -20.19 -15.04
C SER A 202 -12.35 -20.74 -14.93
N SER A 203 -11.39 -19.98 -14.42
CA SER A 203 -10.05 -20.48 -14.11
C SER A 203 -10.12 -21.63 -13.10
N GLY A 204 -9.40 -22.71 -13.36
CA GLY A 204 -9.38 -23.95 -12.61
C GLY A 204 -10.43 -24.99 -13.05
N SER A 205 -11.19 -24.71 -14.11
CA SER A 205 -12.18 -25.65 -14.66
C SER A 205 -11.51 -26.86 -15.33
N PRO A 206 -12.06 -28.07 -15.18
CA PRO A 206 -11.66 -29.22 -15.99
C PRO A 206 -12.08 -29.00 -17.45
N VAL A 207 -11.15 -29.24 -18.37
CA VAL A 207 -11.43 -29.42 -19.80
C VAL A 207 -11.62 -30.91 -20.03
N ILE A 208 -12.85 -31.35 -20.33
CA ILE A 208 -13.21 -32.77 -20.41
C ILE A 208 -13.44 -33.27 -21.84
N ASP A 209 -13.14 -34.55 -22.05
CA ASP A 209 -13.56 -35.32 -23.22
C ASP A 209 -15.00 -35.90 -23.06
N TRP A 210 -15.49 -36.56 -24.10
CA TRP A 210 -16.81 -37.21 -24.14
C TRP A 210 -16.97 -38.40 -23.17
N GLN A 211 -15.87 -38.87 -22.56
CA GLN A 211 -15.85 -39.92 -21.54
C GLN A 211 -15.89 -39.34 -20.12
N GLY A 212 -15.80 -38.01 -19.98
CA GLY A 212 -15.76 -37.30 -18.70
C GLY A 212 -14.38 -37.36 -18.03
N ARG A 213 -13.31 -37.53 -18.82
CA ARG A 213 -11.91 -37.47 -18.36
C ARG A 213 -11.37 -36.08 -18.60
N ALA A 214 -10.61 -35.52 -17.66
CA ALA A 214 -9.97 -34.22 -17.83
C ALA A 214 -8.71 -34.37 -18.68
N VAL A 215 -8.63 -33.63 -19.80
CA VAL A 215 -7.49 -33.62 -20.73
C VAL A 215 -6.59 -32.39 -20.54
N ALA A 216 -7.14 -31.29 -20.02
CA ALA A 216 -6.41 -30.06 -19.71
C ALA A 216 -7.05 -29.29 -18.54
N LEU A 217 -6.33 -28.33 -17.96
CA LEU A 217 -6.83 -27.42 -16.92
C LEU A 217 -7.04 -26.01 -17.51
N ASN A 218 -8.21 -25.41 -17.36
CA ASN A 218 -8.46 -24.06 -17.88
C ASN A 218 -7.75 -22.99 -17.04
N ALA A 219 -6.81 -22.25 -17.62
CA ALA A 219 -6.10 -21.16 -16.94
C ALA A 219 -6.78 -19.79 -17.14
N GLY A 220 -7.52 -19.61 -18.25
CA GLY A 220 -8.26 -18.39 -18.56
C GLY A 220 -8.39 -18.11 -20.06
N SER A 221 -8.79 -16.89 -20.41
CA SER A 221 -8.91 -16.41 -21.79
C SER A 221 -8.45 -14.95 -21.92
N LYS A 222 -8.12 -14.53 -23.15
CA LYS A 222 -7.91 -13.12 -23.49
C LYS A 222 -9.27 -12.41 -23.55
N THR A 223 -9.42 -11.29 -22.85
CA THR A 223 -10.64 -10.45 -22.86
C THR A 223 -11.00 -9.93 -24.26
N SER A 224 -10.02 -9.76 -25.15
CA SER A 224 -10.19 -9.24 -26.51
C SER A 224 -10.45 -10.30 -27.59
N SER A 225 -10.46 -11.60 -27.26
CA SER A 225 -10.59 -12.67 -28.27
C SER A 225 -11.09 -13.98 -27.66
N ALA A 226 -11.97 -14.73 -28.35
CA ALA A 226 -12.47 -16.04 -27.92
C ALA A 226 -11.41 -17.17 -28.02
N SER A 227 -10.25 -16.99 -27.37
CA SER A 227 -9.12 -17.91 -27.33
C SER A 227 -8.76 -18.24 -25.89
N ALA A 228 -9.24 -19.39 -25.43
CA ALA A 228 -8.92 -19.92 -24.12
C ALA A 228 -7.52 -20.55 -24.10
N PHE A 229 -6.90 -20.54 -22.92
CA PHE A 229 -5.58 -21.12 -22.63
C PHE A 229 -5.77 -22.27 -21.65
N PHE A 230 -5.35 -23.47 -22.04
CA PHE A 230 -5.41 -24.64 -21.18
C PHE A 230 -4.01 -25.19 -20.87
N LEU A 231 -3.74 -25.44 -19.59
CA LEU A 231 -2.50 -26.01 -19.10
C LEU A 231 -2.51 -27.54 -19.27
N PRO A 232 -1.44 -28.15 -19.83
CA PRO A 232 -1.27 -29.61 -19.90
C PRO A 232 -1.22 -30.29 -18.53
N LEU A 233 -1.64 -31.56 -18.43
CA LEU A 233 -1.82 -32.26 -17.15
C LEU A 233 -0.68 -33.20 -16.75
N GLU A 234 0.38 -33.36 -17.55
CA GLU A 234 1.46 -34.32 -17.30
C GLU A 234 2.20 -33.99 -15.99
N ARG A 235 2.50 -32.71 -15.74
CA ARG A 235 3.06 -32.21 -14.47
C ARG A 235 2.10 -32.39 -13.30
N VAL A 236 0.80 -32.18 -13.56
CA VAL A 236 -0.27 -32.32 -12.56
C VAL A 236 -0.38 -33.78 -12.10
N VAL A 237 -0.38 -34.73 -13.04
CA VAL A 237 -0.41 -36.18 -12.75
C VAL A 237 0.85 -36.61 -11.99
N ARG A 238 2.04 -36.12 -12.37
CA ARG A 238 3.29 -36.36 -11.63
C ARG A 238 3.18 -35.88 -10.17
N ALA A 239 2.73 -34.65 -9.94
CA ALA A 239 2.58 -34.08 -8.60
C ALA A 239 1.52 -34.81 -7.78
N LEU A 240 0.35 -35.10 -8.37
CA LEU A 240 -0.73 -35.87 -7.73
C LEU A 240 -0.22 -37.26 -7.27
N GLY A 241 0.58 -37.94 -8.10
CA GLY A 241 1.18 -39.22 -7.74
C GLY A 241 2.14 -39.16 -6.54
N PHE A 242 2.80 -38.02 -6.27
CA PHE A 242 3.53 -37.83 -5.01
C PHE A 242 2.57 -37.61 -3.82
N LEU A 243 1.56 -36.73 -3.98
CA LEU A 243 0.57 -36.45 -2.93
C LEU A 243 -0.21 -37.72 -2.52
N GLN A 244 -0.54 -38.60 -3.46
CA GLN A 244 -1.22 -39.87 -3.20
C GLN A 244 -0.34 -40.88 -2.45
N ARG A 245 0.96 -40.94 -2.78
CA ARG A 245 1.95 -41.79 -2.07
C ARG A 245 2.28 -41.29 -0.68
N GLY A 246 2.14 -39.99 -0.41
CA GLY A 246 2.31 -39.41 0.92
C GLY A 246 1.23 -39.80 1.95
N ARG A 247 0.19 -40.56 1.56
CA ARG A 247 -0.89 -40.98 2.47
C ARG A 247 -1.37 -42.40 2.17
N GLU A 248 -0.88 -43.35 2.97
CA GLU A 248 -1.35 -44.75 2.99
C GLU A 248 -2.42 -45.04 4.06
N THR A 249 -2.57 -44.19 5.09
CA THR A 249 -3.52 -44.41 6.20
C THR A 249 -4.36 -43.18 6.55
N ILE A 250 -5.54 -43.46 7.13
CA ILE A 250 -6.53 -42.49 7.62
C ILE A 250 -6.06 -41.90 8.97
N SER A 251 -4.87 -41.28 8.97
CA SER A 251 -4.49 -40.33 10.03
C SER A 251 -5.11 -38.96 9.72
N ASN A 252 -5.49 -38.24 10.77
CA ASN A 252 -6.13 -36.92 10.66
C ASN A 252 -5.12 -35.77 10.45
N THR A 253 -3.82 -36.04 10.52
CA THR A 253 -2.76 -35.04 10.27
C THR A 253 -2.13 -35.26 8.90
N TRP A 254 -2.19 -34.26 8.03
CA TRP A 254 -1.50 -34.25 6.74
C TRP A 254 -0.01 -33.96 6.95
N GLU A 255 0.87 -34.87 6.55
CA GLU A 255 2.32 -34.62 6.54
C GLU A 255 2.73 -33.88 5.26
N ALA A 256 3.63 -32.91 5.37
CA ALA A 256 4.10 -32.14 4.24
C ALA A 256 4.89 -33.00 3.25
N VAL A 257 4.30 -33.29 2.08
CA VAL A 257 4.92 -34.07 1.01
C VAL A 257 5.85 -33.19 0.17
N THR A 258 7.15 -33.46 0.22
CA THR A 258 8.13 -32.80 -0.66
C THR A 258 8.01 -33.31 -2.09
N ILE A 259 7.53 -32.46 -3.00
CA ILE A 259 7.53 -32.74 -4.44
C ILE A 259 8.83 -32.13 -5.02
N PRO A 260 9.74 -32.94 -5.60
CA PRO A 260 10.98 -32.40 -6.14
C PRO A 260 10.72 -31.58 -7.41
N ARG A 261 11.14 -30.31 -7.41
CA ARG A 261 11.11 -29.43 -8.58
C ARG A 261 12.50 -28.87 -8.84
N GLY A 262 13.10 -29.29 -9.94
CA GLY A 262 14.49 -28.98 -10.25
C GLY A 262 14.66 -27.72 -11.08
N THR A 263 15.53 -26.83 -10.64
CA THR A 263 16.21 -25.87 -11.50
C THR A 263 17.71 -26.18 -11.51
N LEU A 264 18.49 -25.69 -12.47
CA LEU A 264 19.93 -25.98 -12.54
C LEU A 264 20.70 -25.29 -11.36
N GLN A 265 22.03 -25.43 -11.30
CA GLN A 265 22.95 -24.79 -10.36
C GLN A 265 24.40 -25.06 -10.80
N GLY A 266 25.00 -24.17 -11.59
CA GLY A 266 26.46 -24.16 -11.80
C GLY A 266 27.24 -24.17 -10.48
N LEU A 267 28.33 -24.93 -10.47
CA LEU A 267 29.35 -24.85 -9.44
C LEU A 267 30.49 -23.99 -9.97
N GLU A 268 30.99 -23.09 -9.13
CA GLU A 268 32.27 -22.45 -9.38
C GLU A 268 33.36 -23.52 -9.21
N LYS A 269 33.81 -24.11 -10.32
CA LYS A 269 35.11 -24.80 -10.37
C LYS A 269 36.18 -23.72 -10.17
N VAL A 270 36.56 -23.47 -8.92
CA VAL A 270 37.95 -23.10 -8.64
C VAL A 270 38.80 -24.24 -9.20
N VAL A 271 39.74 -23.89 -10.07
CA VAL A 271 40.46 -24.83 -10.91
C VAL A 271 41.43 -25.67 -10.06
N GLU A 272 41.02 -26.88 -9.68
CA GLU A 272 41.91 -27.93 -9.17
C GLU A 272 42.76 -28.57 -10.30
N ASP A 273 43.51 -27.76 -11.07
CA ASP A 273 44.49 -28.25 -12.06
C ASP A 273 45.96 -27.85 -11.76
N GLU A 274 46.23 -27.12 -10.67
CA GLU A 274 47.62 -26.88 -10.22
C GLU A 274 48.10 -27.80 -9.07
N ILE A 275 47.26 -28.74 -8.59
CA ILE A 275 47.66 -29.72 -7.56
C ILE A 275 47.95 -31.11 -8.16
N GLY A 276 47.43 -31.40 -9.37
CA GLY A 276 47.67 -32.67 -10.08
C GLY A 276 49.11 -32.93 -10.51
N HIS A 277 49.95 -31.90 -10.62
CA HIS A 277 51.36 -32.02 -11.06
C HIS A 277 52.40 -31.97 -9.92
N ALA A 278 51.96 -31.88 -8.65
CA ALA A 278 52.85 -31.81 -7.49
C ALA A 278 53.06 -33.16 -6.75
N ALA A 279 52.47 -34.26 -7.25
CA ALA A 279 52.52 -35.59 -6.61
C ALA A 279 53.49 -36.59 -7.28
N SER A 280 54.38 -36.14 -8.17
CA SER A 280 55.33 -37.03 -8.89
C SER A 280 56.73 -36.44 -9.17
N ILE A 281 57.33 -35.71 -8.22
CA ILE A 281 58.81 -35.65 -8.10
C ILE A 281 59.19 -35.82 -6.62
N ALA A 282 59.56 -37.05 -6.25
CA ALA A 282 60.19 -37.36 -4.97
C ALA A 282 61.60 -37.96 -5.21
N SER A 283 62.49 -37.18 -5.83
CA SER A 283 63.93 -37.53 -5.93
C SER A 283 64.79 -36.30 -6.23
N MET A 284 66.03 -36.31 -5.71
CA MET A 284 67.12 -35.33 -5.92
C MET A 284 66.87 -33.91 -5.36
N LYS A 285 67.55 -33.50 -4.27
CA LYS A 285 68.97 -33.09 -4.12
C LYS A 285 69.32 -31.68 -4.65
N ALA A 286 69.52 -30.78 -3.68
CA ALA A 286 70.54 -29.72 -3.59
C ALA A 286 70.47 -28.43 -4.46
N MET A 287 70.58 -27.30 -3.74
CA MET A 287 71.09 -25.96 -4.17
C MET A 287 70.24 -25.11 -5.14
N PRO A 288 70.48 -23.78 -5.22
CA PRO A 288 70.77 -22.84 -4.12
C PRO A 288 69.87 -21.57 -4.20
N GLY A 289 69.92 -20.73 -3.17
CA GLY A 289 69.00 -19.59 -3.06
C GLY A 289 69.31 -18.41 -3.98
N HIS A 290 68.31 -17.96 -4.75
CA HIS A 290 68.20 -16.54 -5.18
C HIS A 290 66.76 -16.04 -5.45
N ILE A 291 65.72 -16.77 -5.05
CA ILE A 291 64.30 -16.40 -5.23
C ILE A 291 63.57 -16.43 -3.87
N MET A 292 64.11 -15.71 -2.88
CA MET A 292 63.49 -15.54 -1.56
C MET A 292 63.69 -14.11 -1.03
N LYS A 293 63.47 -13.13 -1.91
CA LYS A 293 63.58 -11.68 -1.60
C LYS A 293 62.50 -10.78 -2.23
N GLN A 294 61.51 -11.34 -2.93
CA GLN A 294 60.37 -10.57 -3.49
C GLN A 294 58.98 -11.01 -3.01
N LEU A 295 58.88 -12.07 -2.19
CA LEU A 295 57.61 -12.54 -1.59
C LEU A 295 57.50 -12.26 -0.07
N ALA A 296 58.39 -11.43 0.48
CA ALA A 296 58.44 -11.09 1.91
C ALA A 296 58.00 -9.63 2.18
N LEU A 297 56.89 -9.19 1.56
CA LEU A 297 56.39 -7.81 1.70
C LEU A 297 54.85 -7.69 1.77
N LEU A 298 54.10 -8.80 1.87
CA LEU A 298 52.63 -8.80 1.91
C LEU A 298 52.01 -9.70 3.00
N ALA A 299 52.75 -10.08 4.04
CA ALA A 299 52.21 -10.88 5.14
C ALA A 299 52.81 -10.53 6.51
N THR A 300 52.11 -9.65 7.26
CA THR A 300 51.88 -9.72 8.73
C THR A 300 51.06 -8.50 9.19
N PRO A 301 49.91 -8.68 9.87
CA PRO A 301 49.44 -7.72 10.87
C PRO A 301 50.18 -7.92 12.21
N LEU A 302 50.20 -6.87 13.03
CA LEU A 302 51.00 -6.77 14.26
C LEU A 302 50.57 -7.74 15.38
N ALA A 303 51.55 -8.20 16.19
CA ALA A 303 51.69 -7.73 17.59
C ALA A 303 52.90 -8.36 18.33
N VAL A 304 53.97 -7.59 18.56
CA VAL A 304 54.80 -7.72 19.78
C VAL A 304 55.28 -6.34 20.21
N LEU A 305 54.89 -5.91 21.41
CA LEU A 305 55.50 -4.79 22.12
C LEU A 305 56.47 -5.35 23.16
N GLN A 306 57.74 -5.55 22.79
CA GLN A 306 58.91 -5.54 23.70
C GLN A 306 60.22 -5.82 22.95
N VAL A 307 61.12 -4.84 22.93
CA VAL A 307 62.44 -4.85 23.60
C VAL A 307 63.19 -3.61 23.11
N ALA A 308 63.21 -2.57 23.94
CA ALA A 308 64.12 -1.44 23.79
C ALA A 308 65.27 -1.61 24.80
N THR A 309 66.23 -2.48 24.51
CA THR A 309 67.52 -2.52 25.23
C THR A 309 68.67 -2.90 24.29
N ASN A 310 69.28 -1.90 23.68
CA ASN A 310 70.72 -1.87 23.46
C ASN A 310 71.19 -0.43 23.68
N GLY A 311 72.34 -0.27 24.35
CA GLY A 311 72.85 1.04 24.80
C GLY A 311 73.10 2.03 23.64
N SER A 312 73.20 3.32 23.90
CA SER A 312 73.85 3.90 25.08
C SER A 312 73.43 5.35 25.35
N PHE A 313 73.51 5.80 26.61
CA PHE A 313 74.32 6.96 27.04
C PHE A 313 74.39 7.02 28.58
N LYS A 314 75.36 7.77 29.11
CA LYS A 314 75.81 7.74 30.52
C LYS A 314 74.87 8.51 31.47
N PHE A 315 74.76 8.07 32.74
CA PHE A 315 75.40 8.71 33.91
C PHE A 315 75.32 7.77 35.13
N GLY A 316 76.19 7.96 36.13
CA GLY A 316 76.38 7.01 37.25
C GLY A 316 75.90 7.52 38.61
N SER A 317 76.03 6.64 39.63
CA SER A 317 75.78 6.86 41.08
C SER A 317 74.33 7.23 41.47
N THR A 318 73.71 6.74 42.56
CA THR A 318 74.05 5.75 43.60
C THR A 318 72.75 5.42 44.36
N GLY A 319 72.53 4.19 44.83
CA GLY A 319 71.44 3.89 45.79
C GLY A 319 70.90 2.45 45.72
N LYS A 320 71.11 1.66 46.76
CA LYS A 320 70.58 0.28 46.91
C LYS A 320 69.22 0.32 47.62
N PHE A 321 68.38 -0.70 47.42
CA PHE A 321 67.77 -1.50 48.50
C PHE A 321 67.32 -2.89 47.99
N HIS A 322 67.23 -3.88 48.89
CA HIS A 322 66.93 -5.31 48.60
C HIS A 322 65.45 -5.66 48.82
N PHE A 323 64.95 -6.69 48.13
CA PHE A 323 64.02 -7.70 48.68
C PHE A 323 64.27 -9.10 48.02
N PRO A 324 63.88 -10.23 48.67
CA PRO A 324 64.27 -11.60 48.30
C PRO A 324 63.22 -12.37 47.46
N PRO A 325 63.52 -13.59 46.97
CA PRO A 325 62.71 -14.31 45.98
C PRO A 325 61.91 -15.50 46.56
N LEU A 326 61.01 -16.11 45.75
CA LEU A 326 60.62 -17.52 45.88
C LEU A 326 60.00 -18.11 44.59
N THR A 327 60.31 -19.38 44.34
CA THR A 327 59.89 -20.31 43.27
C THR A 327 58.66 -21.16 43.72
N PHE A 328 57.99 -22.08 42.99
CA PHE A 328 58.15 -22.77 41.69
C PHE A 328 56.82 -23.54 41.33
N LEU A 329 56.58 -23.89 40.04
CA LEU A 329 55.84 -25.09 39.54
C LEU A 329 54.33 -25.29 39.93
N CYS A 330 53.43 -25.94 39.16
CA CYS A 330 53.39 -26.50 37.80
C CYS A 330 51.92 -26.80 37.41
N HIS A 331 51.49 -26.66 36.14
CA HIS A 331 50.58 -27.55 35.37
C HIS A 331 50.03 -26.84 34.11
N SER A 332 50.49 -27.21 32.91
CA SER A 332 50.01 -26.61 31.65
C SER A 332 49.98 -27.58 30.46
N HIS A 333 49.36 -28.76 30.63
CA HIS A 333 49.02 -29.65 29.51
C HIS A 333 47.57 -29.53 29.01
N HIS A 334 46.68 -28.89 29.77
CA HIS A 334 45.26 -28.77 29.42
C HIS A 334 44.95 -27.55 28.52
N CYS A 335 45.73 -26.47 28.60
CA CYS A 335 45.47 -25.26 27.79
C CYS A 335 45.83 -25.42 26.31
N MET A 336 46.90 -26.13 25.95
CA MET A 336 47.27 -26.33 24.54
C MET A 336 46.27 -27.19 23.77
N ALA A 337 45.66 -28.20 24.42
CA ALA A 337 44.63 -29.02 23.80
C ALA A 337 43.34 -28.22 23.52
N ARG A 338 42.95 -27.31 24.43
CA ARG A 338 41.86 -26.36 24.19
C ARG A 338 42.20 -25.38 23.07
N LEU A 339 43.37 -24.74 23.08
CA LEU A 339 43.73 -23.76 22.04
C LEU A 339 43.75 -24.38 20.64
N LEU A 340 44.27 -25.60 20.48
CA LEU A 340 44.24 -26.33 19.21
C LEU A 340 42.82 -26.77 18.84
N GLY A 341 42.02 -27.20 19.82
CA GLY A 341 40.59 -27.47 19.63
C GLY A 341 39.84 -26.24 19.12
N ASP A 342 39.99 -25.10 19.77
CA ASP A 342 39.33 -23.84 19.44
C ASP A 342 39.81 -23.26 18.09
N ILE A 343 41.09 -23.41 17.74
CA ILE A 343 41.61 -23.02 16.41
C ILE A 343 41.08 -23.94 15.32
N VAL A 344 40.99 -25.26 15.55
CA VAL A 344 40.37 -26.18 14.59
C VAL A 344 38.85 -25.94 14.52
N HIS A 345 38.19 -25.61 15.61
CA HIS A 345 36.77 -25.28 15.63
C HIS A 345 36.48 -23.93 14.95
N CYS A 346 37.35 -22.93 15.12
CA CYS A 346 37.29 -21.68 14.34
C CYS A 346 37.69 -21.88 12.87
N ALA A 347 38.60 -22.80 12.55
CA ALA A 347 38.91 -23.12 11.16
C ALA A 347 37.76 -23.87 10.49
N ILE A 348 37.09 -24.80 11.20
CA ILE A 348 35.88 -25.50 10.73
C ILE A 348 34.69 -24.54 10.68
N LEU A 349 34.51 -23.62 11.64
CA LEU A 349 33.49 -22.58 11.55
C LEU A 349 33.79 -21.64 10.39
N CYS A 350 35.01 -21.14 10.23
CA CYS A 350 35.38 -20.29 9.09
C CYS A 350 35.19 -21.05 7.77
N TRP A 351 35.56 -22.32 7.66
CA TRP A 351 35.37 -23.12 6.45
C TRP A 351 33.87 -23.39 6.18
N SER A 352 33.07 -23.61 7.22
CA SER A 352 31.61 -23.78 7.12
C SER A 352 30.93 -22.46 6.74
N ILE A 353 31.32 -21.35 7.35
CA ILE A 353 30.86 -19.99 7.03
C ILE A 353 31.29 -19.58 5.62
N TRP A 354 32.48 -20.00 5.16
CA TRP A 354 32.94 -19.75 3.78
C TRP A 354 32.22 -20.64 2.75
N LEU A 355 31.78 -21.85 3.14
CA LEU A 355 30.89 -22.71 2.34
C LEU A 355 29.41 -22.26 2.38
N GLU A 356 28.97 -21.51 3.40
CA GLU A 356 27.62 -20.91 3.48
C GLU A 356 27.50 -19.55 2.77
N VAL A 357 28.62 -19.03 2.24
CA VAL A 357 28.68 -17.76 1.52
C VAL A 357 28.59 -18.00 0.01
N ILE A 358 27.61 -17.34 -0.61
CA ILE A 358 27.28 -17.38 -2.06
C ILE A 358 26.51 -18.65 -2.50
N ASN A 359 25.27 -18.78 -2.02
CA ASN A 359 24.22 -19.44 -2.80
C ASN A 359 23.76 -18.49 -3.92
N GLU A 360 24.40 -18.56 -5.08
CA GLU A 360 23.82 -18.11 -6.34
C GLU A 360 22.72 -19.13 -6.75
N PHE A 361 21.54 -18.69 -7.24
CA PHE A 361 20.39 -19.55 -7.59
C PHE A 361 20.10 -19.62 -9.11
N LEU A 362 20.13 -20.80 -9.76
CA LEU A 362 20.06 -20.85 -11.24
C LEU A 362 18.64 -20.78 -11.73
N THR A 363 18.42 -19.88 -12.65
CA THR A 363 17.08 -19.53 -13.10
C THR A 363 17.21 -19.05 -14.54
N ALA A 364 17.02 -19.99 -15.48
CA ALA A 364 17.13 -19.77 -16.92
C ALA A 364 15.79 -20.09 -17.61
N THR A 365 15.36 -19.19 -18.49
CA THR A 365 14.17 -19.35 -19.33
C THR A 365 14.60 -19.90 -20.69
N PHE A 366 13.92 -20.93 -21.16
CA PHE A 366 14.09 -21.49 -22.49
C PHE A 366 12.88 -21.15 -23.37
N LEU A 367 13.12 -20.89 -24.65
CA LEU A 367 12.10 -20.78 -25.69
C LEU A 367 12.31 -21.89 -26.72
N HIS A 368 11.22 -22.45 -27.23
CA HIS A 368 11.29 -23.35 -28.37
C HIS A 368 11.38 -22.54 -29.66
N LYS A 369 12.44 -22.76 -30.44
CA LYS A 369 12.68 -22.07 -31.71
C LYS A 369 12.79 -23.09 -32.85
N GLY A 370 12.11 -22.81 -33.96
CA GLY A 370 12.16 -23.66 -35.15
C GLY A 370 13.57 -23.79 -35.73
N PHE A 371 13.86 -24.88 -36.45
CA PHE A 371 15.20 -25.15 -36.99
C PHE A 371 15.76 -24.02 -37.88
N ASP A 372 14.90 -23.28 -38.59
CA ASP A 372 15.32 -22.09 -39.37
C ASP A 372 15.88 -20.96 -38.50
N GLU A 373 15.42 -20.82 -37.26
CA GLU A 373 15.96 -19.84 -36.31
C GLU A 373 17.19 -20.36 -35.58
N THR A 374 17.24 -21.64 -35.20
CA THR A 374 18.43 -22.21 -34.55
C THR A 374 19.63 -22.23 -35.50
N ARG A 375 19.43 -22.47 -36.80
CA ARG A 375 20.46 -22.27 -37.84
C ARG A 375 20.98 -20.83 -37.89
N ARG A 376 20.12 -19.82 -37.70
CA ARG A 376 20.55 -18.39 -37.62
C ARG A 376 21.34 -18.08 -36.35
N LEU A 377 21.14 -18.84 -35.27
CA LEU A 377 21.94 -18.80 -34.05
C LEU A 377 23.26 -19.60 -34.17
N GLY A 378 23.49 -20.25 -35.31
CA GLY A 378 24.71 -20.97 -35.63
C GLY A 378 24.67 -22.48 -35.45
N LEU A 379 23.49 -23.10 -35.27
CA LEU A 379 23.37 -24.56 -35.17
C LEU A 379 23.94 -25.25 -36.43
N ARG A 380 24.89 -26.17 -36.24
CA ARG A 380 25.50 -26.96 -37.32
C ARG A 380 24.53 -27.99 -37.89
N SER A 381 24.60 -28.20 -39.21
CA SER A 381 23.79 -29.19 -39.93
C SER A 381 23.98 -30.63 -39.41
N GLU A 382 25.18 -30.97 -38.92
CA GLU A 382 25.48 -32.27 -38.29
C GLU A 382 24.69 -32.45 -36.99
N THR A 383 24.64 -31.40 -36.16
CA THR A 383 23.87 -31.39 -34.91
C THR A 383 22.36 -31.44 -35.18
N GLU A 384 21.88 -30.70 -36.18
CA GLU A 384 20.48 -30.74 -36.63
C GLU A 384 20.08 -32.16 -37.12
N GLN A 385 20.90 -32.80 -37.97
CA GLN A 385 20.66 -34.17 -38.41
C GLN A 385 20.65 -35.17 -37.24
N LEU A 386 21.56 -35.02 -36.28
CA LEU A 386 21.60 -35.85 -35.08
C LEU A 386 20.30 -35.73 -34.27
N VAL A 387 19.82 -34.50 -34.06
CA VAL A 387 18.59 -34.25 -33.32
C VAL A 387 17.36 -34.77 -34.06
N LEU A 388 17.28 -34.57 -35.38
CA LEU A 388 16.20 -35.10 -36.22
C LEU A 388 16.13 -36.64 -36.22
N LEU A 389 17.28 -37.32 -36.16
CA LEU A 389 17.35 -38.79 -36.06
C LEU A 389 17.00 -39.32 -34.66
N ALA A 390 17.22 -38.52 -33.62
CA ALA A 390 16.99 -38.91 -32.22
C ALA A 390 15.61 -38.48 -31.66
N SER A 391 14.89 -37.61 -32.36
CA SER A 391 13.62 -37.02 -31.91
C SER A 391 12.41 -37.69 -32.59
N PRO A 392 11.19 -37.56 -32.05
CA PRO A 392 9.98 -38.08 -32.68
C PRO A 392 9.71 -37.47 -34.07
N PRO A 393 9.12 -38.22 -35.01
CA PRO A 393 8.74 -37.68 -36.31
C PRO A 393 7.68 -36.58 -36.14
N GLY A 394 8.02 -35.35 -36.56
CA GLY A 394 7.16 -34.17 -36.43
C GLY A 394 7.71 -33.07 -35.53
N GLU A 395 8.86 -33.28 -34.85
CA GLU A 395 9.52 -32.21 -34.09
C GLU A 395 9.99 -31.07 -35.03
N THR A 396 9.74 -29.81 -34.67
CA THR A 396 9.94 -28.64 -35.56
C THR A 396 11.06 -27.69 -35.15
N GLY A 397 11.68 -27.90 -33.98
CA GLY A 397 12.67 -26.99 -33.43
C GLY A 397 13.45 -27.54 -32.24
N MET A 398 14.17 -26.66 -31.54
CA MET A 398 14.95 -26.99 -30.34
C MET A 398 14.79 -25.91 -29.26
N LEU A 399 15.20 -26.22 -28.03
CA LEU A 399 15.18 -25.28 -26.91
C LEU A 399 16.39 -24.35 -26.97
N VAL A 400 16.14 -23.05 -26.82
CA VAL A 400 17.15 -21.99 -26.83
C VAL A 400 17.02 -21.17 -25.54
N VAL A 401 18.14 -20.83 -24.91
CA VAL A 401 18.18 -19.93 -23.75
C VAL A 401 17.72 -18.53 -24.19
N ASP A 402 16.63 -18.04 -23.61
CA ASP A 402 16.12 -16.68 -23.81
C ASP A 402 16.71 -15.69 -22.81
N SER A 403 16.69 -16.08 -21.54
CA SER A 403 17.08 -15.20 -20.45
C SER A 403 17.63 -15.98 -19.26
N VAL A 404 18.63 -15.38 -18.60
CA VAL A 404 19.26 -15.91 -17.40
C VAL A 404 19.20 -14.83 -16.32
N VAL A 405 18.76 -15.18 -15.12
CA VAL A 405 18.65 -14.23 -14.01
C VAL A 405 20.05 -13.86 -13.48
N PRO A 406 20.34 -12.55 -13.28
CA PRO A 406 21.62 -12.10 -12.71
C PRO A 406 21.86 -12.61 -11.29
N GLY A 407 23.10 -12.98 -10.98
CA GLY A 407 23.44 -13.58 -9.67
C GLY A 407 22.90 -15.01 -9.50
N GLY A 408 22.53 -15.67 -10.59
CA GLY A 408 22.34 -17.11 -10.64
C GLY A 408 23.57 -17.84 -11.21
N PRO A 409 23.82 -19.12 -10.91
CA PRO A 409 24.97 -19.88 -11.38
C PRO A 409 24.93 -20.25 -12.86
N ALA A 410 23.87 -19.90 -13.61
CA ALA A 410 23.92 -19.92 -15.07
C ALA A 410 24.47 -18.62 -15.60
N HIS A 411 24.45 -17.54 -14.83
CA HIS A 411 24.80 -16.21 -15.30
C HIS A 411 26.25 -16.12 -15.78
N LYS A 412 27.13 -17.00 -15.27
CA LYS A 412 28.52 -17.18 -15.71
C LYS A 412 28.71 -18.27 -16.79
N HIS A 413 27.71 -19.12 -17.06
CA HIS A 413 27.84 -20.34 -17.87
C HIS A 413 26.96 -20.37 -19.13
N LEU A 414 25.71 -19.90 -19.04
CA LEU A 414 24.73 -19.83 -20.13
C LEU A 414 24.47 -18.37 -20.54
N GLU A 415 24.32 -18.17 -21.84
CA GLU A 415 24.06 -16.88 -22.48
C GLU A 415 22.77 -16.95 -23.32
N PRO A 416 21.99 -15.85 -23.40
CA PRO A 416 20.88 -15.75 -24.35
C PRO A 416 21.32 -16.07 -25.78
N GLY A 417 20.64 -17.02 -26.42
CA GLY A 417 20.98 -17.56 -27.74
C GLY A 417 21.66 -18.93 -27.72
N ASP A 418 22.09 -19.44 -26.56
CA ASP A 418 22.62 -20.81 -26.43
C ASP A 418 21.56 -21.85 -26.78
N VAL A 419 21.91 -22.79 -27.66
CA VAL A 419 20.99 -23.82 -28.15
C VAL A 419 21.24 -25.14 -27.41
N LEU A 420 20.22 -25.70 -26.76
CA LEU A 420 20.32 -26.96 -26.01
C LEU A 420 20.31 -28.17 -26.95
N ILE A 421 21.31 -29.04 -26.84
CA ILE A 421 21.40 -30.30 -27.61
C ILE A 421 21.07 -31.50 -26.72
N ARG A 422 21.78 -31.67 -25.58
CA ARG A 422 21.65 -32.85 -24.72
C ARG A 422 21.66 -32.55 -23.22
N LEU A 423 21.01 -33.42 -22.47
CA LEU A 423 20.98 -33.49 -21.01
C LEU A 423 21.34 -34.93 -20.59
N ASN A 424 22.39 -35.11 -19.79
CA ASN A 424 22.90 -36.43 -19.38
C ASN A 424 23.07 -37.42 -20.56
N GLY A 425 23.58 -36.92 -21.69
CA GLY A 425 23.76 -37.72 -22.92
C GLY A 425 22.51 -37.95 -23.76
N GLU A 426 21.30 -37.63 -23.28
CA GLU A 426 20.06 -37.73 -24.05
C GLU A 426 19.74 -36.43 -24.80
N VAL A 427 19.27 -36.54 -26.05
CA VAL A 427 18.73 -35.39 -26.81
C VAL A 427 17.41 -34.92 -26.19
N SER A 428 17.23 -33.60 -26.08
CA SER A 428 16.04 -32.98 -25.46
C SER A 428 15.59 -31.70 -26.18
N THR A 429 14.63 -31.83 -27.08
CA THR A 429 13.97 -30.74 -27.79
C THR A 429 12.70 -30.22 -27.09
N GLN A 430 12.12 -31.04 -26.20
CA GLN A 430 10.82 -30.78 -25.56
C GLN A 430 10.97 -30.32 -24.11
N PHE A 431 10.20 -29.30 -23.72
CA PHE A 431 10.15 -28.79 -22.34
C PHE A 431 9.85 -29.89 -21.31
N LEU A 432 8.81 -30.70 -21.54
CA LEU A 432 8.38 -31.75 -20.62
C LEU A 432 9.52 -32.73 -20.29
N LYS A 433 10.29 -33.13 -21.30
CA LYS A 433 11.46 -34.01 -21.13
C LYS A 433 12.56 -33.31 -20.32
N MET A 434 12.91 -32.07 -20.69
CA MET A 434 13.90 -31.26 -19.98
C MET A 434 13.60 -31.15 -18.48
N GLU A 435 12.47 -30.57 -18.06
CA GLU A 435 12.24 -30.41 -16.61
C GLU A 435 11.99 -31.74 -15.90
N THR A 436 11.59 -32.81 -16.60
CA THR A 436 11.52 -34.16 -15.99
C THR A 436 12.90 -34.69 -15.61
N LEU A 437 13.92 -34.42 -16.43
CA LEU A 437 15.31 -34.74 -16.08
C LEU A 437 15.80 -33.86 -14.92
N LEU A 438 15.41 -32.59 -14.85
CA LEU A 438 15.72 -31.71 -13.71
C LEU A 438 15.04 -32.20 -12.41
N ASP A 439 13.72 -32.40 -12.43
CA ASP A 439 12.92 -32.84 -11.28
C ASP A 439 13.38 -34.20 -10.73
N ASN A 440 13.99 -35.06 -11.56
CA ASN A 440 14.56 -36.35 -11.14
C ASN A 440 15.97 -36.25 -10.54
N ASN A 441 16.70 -35.15 -10.79
CA ASN A 441 18.10 -34.98 -10.40
C ASN A 441 18.31 -33.86 -9.36
N VAL A 442 17.26 -33.43 -8.65
CA VAL A 442 17.37 -32.44 -7.57
C VAL A 442 18.46 -32.81 -6.57
N ASN A 443 19.35 -31.84 -6.28
CA ASN A 443 20.58 -31.93 -5.51
C ASN A 443 21.73 -32.76 -6.12
N ASN A 444 21.58 -33.27 -7.36
CA ASN A 444 22.63 -33.99 -8.11
C ASN A 444 23.20 -33.13 -9.24
N LYS A 445 24.34 -33.55 -9.83
CA LYS A 445 24.91 -32.93 -11.03
C LYS A 445 24.31 -33.54 -12.30
N ILE A 446 24.16 -32.70 -13.33
CA ILE A 446 23.81 -33.09 -14.68
C ILE A 446 24.82 -32.51 -15.68
N GLU A 447 25.04 -33.24 -16.77
CA GLU A 447 25.82 -32.79 -17.92
C GLU A 447 24.89 -32.11 -18.93
N LEU A 448 25.20 -30.87 -19.29
CA LEU A 448 24.47 -30.07 -20.26
C LEU A 448 25.34 -29.85 -21.51
N GLN A 449 24.91 -30.32 -22.68
CA GLN A 449 25.57 -30.06 -23.95
C GLN A 449 24.78 -29.02 -24.75
N ILE A 450 25.42 -27.88 -25.02
CA ILE A 450 24.86 -26.73 -25.75
C ILE A 450 25.68 -26.40 -26.99
N GLU A 451 25.11 -25.64 -27.93
CA GLU A 451 25.85 -25.00 -29.02
C GLU A 451 25.76 -23.47 -28.92
N ARG A 452 26.93 -22.80 -28.88
CA ARG A 452 27.06 -21.33 -28.88
C ARG A 452 27.76 -20.90 -30.17
N GLY A 453 27.04 -20.29 -31.10
CA GLY A 453 27.59 -19.80 -32.37
C GLY A 453 28.32 -20.90 -33.17
N GLY A 454 27.76 -22.11 -33.22
CA GLY A 454 28.32 -23.27 -33.92
C GLY A 454 29.44 -24.02 -33.18
N LYS A 455 29.78 -23.62 -31.95
CA LYS A 455 30.74 -24.35 -31.10
C LYS A 455 29.99 -25.18 -30.04
N PRO A 456 30.19 -26.50 -29.97
CA PRO A 456 29.64 -27.30 -28.88
C PRO A 456 30.39 -27.01 -27.57
N LEU A 457 29.63 -26.86 -26.49
CA LEU A 457 30.13 -26.69 -25.13
C LEU A 457 29.45 -27.71 -24.22
N THR A 458 30.21 -28.27 -23.28
CA THR A 458 29.69 -29.20 -22.26
C THR A 458 29.88 -28.55 -20.89
N LEU A 459 28.82 -28.53 -20.08
CA LEU A 459 28.75 -27.82 -18.81
C LEU A 459 28.22 -28.75 -17.71
N ASP A 460 28.97 -28.87 -16.62
CA ASP A 460 28.52 -29.55 -15.40
C ASP A 460 27.71 -28.58 -14.53
N LEU A 461 26.42 -28.84 -14.35
CA LEU A 461 25.55 -28.05 -13.47
C LEU A 461 24.93 -28.99 -12.43
N THR A 462 25.05 -28.66 -11.15
CA THR A 462 24.16 -29.19 -10.09
C THR A 462 22.70 -28.84 -10.43
N VAL A 463 21.73 -29.47 -9.78
CA VAL A 463 20.31 -29.11 -9.83
C VAL A 463 19.87 -28.75 -8.42
N GLN A 464 19.22 -27.62 -8.24
CA GLN A 464 18.71 -27.12 -6.97
C GLN A 464 17.19 -27.32 -6.86
N ASP A 465 16.69 -27.53 -5.64
CA ASP A 465 15.26 -27.51 -5.34
C ASP A 465 14.69 -26.09 -5.46
N LEU A 466 13.70 -25.90 -6.32
CA LEU A 466 13.06 -24.60 -6.53
C LEU A 466 12.13 -24.20 -5.37
N HIS A 467 11.66 -25.16 -4.57
CA HIS A 467 10.90 -24.86 -3.36
C HIS A 467 11.78 -24.20 -2.28
N SER A 468 13.09 -24.47 -2.22
CA SER A 468 14.00 -23.79 -1.30
C SER A 468 14.23 -22.30 -1.62
N VAL A 469 14.07 -21.92 -2.89
CA VAL A 469 14.23 -20.52 -3.38
C VAL A 469 12.93 -19.72 -3.27
N THR A 470 11.80 -20.42 -3.16
CA THR A 470 10.48 -19.79 -3.09
C THR A 470 10.23 -19.24 -1.68
N PRO A 471 9.82 -17.96 -1.52
CA PRO A 471 9.63 -17.36 -0.20
C PRO A 471 8.61 -18.14 0.66
N ARG A 472 9.04 -18.55 1.85
CA ARG A 472 8.23 -19.28 2.84
C ARG A 472 7.85 -18.47 4.08
N TYR A 473 8.32 -17.24 4.17
CA TYR A 473 8.07 -16.34 5.30
C TYR A 473 8.11 -14.88 4.86
N PHE A 474 7.44 -14.01 5.61
CA PHE A 474 7.48 -12.56 5.44
C PHE A 474 7.40 -11.83 6.78
N LEU A 475 7.89 -10.59 6.79
CA LEU A 475 7.78 -9.62 7.88
C LEU A 475 6.59 -8.68 7.61
N GLU A 476 5.69 -8.54 8.58
CA GLU A 476 4.68 -7.49 8.64
C GLU A 476 5.13 -6.43 9.66
N VAL A 477 5.32 -5.18 9.21
CA VAL A 477 5.74 -4.05 10.07
C VAL A 477 5.05 -2.76 9.63
N SER A 478 4.29 -2.10 10.53
CA SER A 478 3.49 -0.91 10.22
C SER A 478 2.62 -1.03 8.95
N GLY A 479 2.04 -2.23 8.74
CA GLY A 479 1.27 -2.58 7.54
C GLY A 479 2.09 -2.84 6.27
N ALA A 480 3.43 -2.73 6.32
CA ALA A 480 4.32 -3.07 5.23
C ALA A 480 4.53 -4.58 5.19
N ILE A 481 4.66 -5.14 3.99
CA ILE A 481 4.91 -6.58 3.80
C ILE A 481 6.21 -6.74 3.03
N ILE A 482 7.20 -7.32 3.71
CA ILE A 482 8.57 -7.46 3.23
C ILE A 482 8.94 -8.95 3.26
N HIS A 483 9.41 -9.49 2.14
CA HIS A 483 9.84 -10.88 2.04
C HIS A 483 11.09 -11.03 1.16
N PRO A 484 11.79 -12.18 1.20
CA PRO A 484 12.87 -12.46 0.25
C PRO A 484 12.33 -12.43 -1.18
N LEU A 485 13.06 -11.86 -2.14
CA LEU A 485 12.63 -11.74 -3.53
C LEU A 485 12.45 -13.14 -4.13
N SER A 486 11.22 -13.44 -4.56
CA SER A 486 10.90 -14.72 -5.19
C SER A 486 11.63 -14.89 -6.51
N TYR A 487 11.78 -16.12 -6.98
CA TYR A 487 12.23 -16.37 -8.35
C TYR A 487 11.35 -15.66 -9.40
N GLN A 488 10.03 -15.73 -9.27
CA GLN A 488 9.10 -15.12 -10.23
C GLN A 488 9.39 -13.62 -10.41
N GLN A 489 9.54 -12.87 -9.31
CA GLN A 489 9.88 -11.45 -9.37
C GLN A 489 11.36 -11.18 -9.69
N ALA A 490 12.28 -12.03 -9.25
CA ALA A 490 13.70 -11.98 -9.63
C ALA A 490 13.88 -12.10 -11.16
N ARG A 491 13.08 -12.95 -11.83
CA ARG A 491 13.02 -13.05 -13.29
C ARG A 491 12.43 -11.80 -13.94
N ASN A 492 11.24 -11.38 -13.51
CA ASN A 492 10.54 -10.19 -14.04
C ASN A 492 11.42 -8.93 -13.98
N PHE A 493 12.08 -8.72 -12.84
CA PHE A 493 12.91 -7.55 -12.57
C PHE A 493 14.40 -7.75 -12.88
N ARG A 494 14.83 -8.96 -13.29
CA ARG A 494 16.22 -9.38 -13.49
C ARG A 494 17.13 -8.95 -12.33
N PHE A 495 16.78 -9.39 -11.13
CA PHE A 495 17.55 -9.25 -9.89
C PHE A 495 17.92 -10.63 -9.33
N GLN A 496 18.90 -10.70 -8.43
CA GLN A 496 19.24 -11.94 -7.71
C GLN A 496 18.10 -12.36 -6.77
N CYS A 497 17.80 -13.66 -6.71
CA CYS A 497 16.81 -14.22 -5.78
C CYS A 497 17.19 -13.97 -4.30
N GLY A 498 16.19 -13.91 -3.42
CA GLY A 498 16.40 -13.82 -1.96
C GLY A 498 16.70 -12.42 -1.39
N LEU A 499 16.93 -11.41 -2.25
CA LEU A 499 17.10 -10.02 -1.82
C LEU A 499 15.87 -9.47 -1.08
N VAL A 500 16.06 -8.50 -0.18
CA VAL A 500 14.94 -7.93 0.61
C VAL A 500 14.01 -7.11 -0.28
N TYR A 501 12.78 -7.59 -0.47
CA TYR A 501 11.79 -7.05 -1.41
C TYR A 501 10.52 -6.55 -0.70
N VAL A 502 10.08 -5.35 -1.11
CA VAL A 502 8.88 -4.69 -0.59
C VAL A 502 7.67 -5.07 -1.46
N ALA A 503 6.84 -6.00 -0.97
CA ALA A 503 5.61 -6.42 -1.64
C ALA A 503 4.45 -5.44 -1.42
N GLU A 504 4.39 -4.85 -0.22
CA GLU A 504 3.44 -3.81 0.16
C GLU A 504 4.17 -2.77 1.02
N GLN A 505 3.92 -1.47 0.80
CA GLN A 505 4.76 -0.42 1.40
C GLN A 505 4.40 -0.15 2.87
N GLY A 506 3.13 -0.33 3.24
CA GLY A 506 2.63 0.05 4.55
C GLY A 506 2.82 1.53 4.87
N TYR A 507 2.58 1.90 6.13
CA TYR A 507 2.72 3.29 6.58
C TYR A 507 4.19 3.75 6.57
N MET A 508 5.09 2.97 7.15
CA MET A 508 6.49 3.35 7.37
C MET A 508 7.27 3.61 6.08
N LEU A 509 7.20 2.70 5.10
CA LEU A 509 7.98 2.83 3.86
C LEU A 509 7.32 3.78 2.86
N PHE A 510 5.97 3.83 2.84
CA PHE A 510 5.25 4.78 1.99
C PHE A 510 5.56 6.23 2.37
N ARG A 511 5.53 6.56 3.67
CA ARG A 511 5.90 7.90 4.17
C ARG A 511 7.29 8.32 3.73
N ALA A 512 8.24 7.38 3.69
CA ALA A 512 9.61 7.62 3.25
C ALA A 512 9.78 7.69 1.71
N GLY A 513 8.69 7.59 0.94
CA GLY A 513 8.73 7.60 -0.52
C GLY A 513 9.37 6.34 -1.14
N VAL A 514 9.36 5.21 -0.43
CA VAL A 514 9.79 3.92 -0.98
C VAL A 514 8.60 3.28 -1.71
N PRO A 515 8.69 3.01 -3.03
CA PRO A 515 7.58 2.45 -3.80
C PRO A 515 7.43 0.94 -3.60
N ARG A 516 6.30 0.40 -4.06
CA ARG A 516 6.13 -1.05 -4.28
C ARG A 516 7.24 -1.61 -5.18
N HIS A 517 7.62 -2.86 -4.97
CA HIS A 517 8.68 -3.55 -5.71
C HIS A 517 10.08 -2.93 -5.55
N ALA A 518 10.31 -2.13 -4.51
CA ALA A 518 11.64 -1.70 -4.12
C ALA A 518 12.46 -2.86 -3.53
N ILE A 519 13.77 -2.84 -3.76
CA ILE A 519 14.74 -3.74 -3.14
C ILE A 519 15.58 -2.94 -2.15
N ILE A 520 15.55 -3.32 -0.87
CA ILE A 520 16.33 -2.68 0.19
C ILE A 520 17.79 -3.15 0.09
N LYS A 521 18.74 -2.23 0.27
CA LYS A 521 20.19 -2.48 0.19
C LYS A 521 20.97 -2.04 1.42
N LYS A 522 20.54 -0.98 2.11
CA LYS A 522 21.03 -0.61 3.44
C LYS A 522 19.91 -0.11 4.33
N PHE A 523 20.06 -0.30 5.63
CA PHE A 523 19.14 0.23 6.63
C PHE A 523 19.92 0.61 7.88
N ALA A 524 19.67 1.81 8.43
CA ALA A 524 20.43 2.40 9.55
C ALA A 524 21.97 2.42 9.36
N GLY A 525 22.44 2.44 8.11
CA GLY A 525 23.86 2.40 7.74
C GLY A 525 24.45 0.99 7.58
N GLU A 526 23.79 -0.06 8.10
CA GLU A 526 24.19 -1.46 7.90
C GLU A 526 23.79 -1.95 6.49
N ASN A 527 24.63 -2.78 5.85
CA ASN A 527 24.31 -3.38 4.55
C ASN A 527 23.34 -4.55 4.75
N ILE A 528 22.29 -4.61 3.94
CA ILE A 528 21.23 -5.62 4.02
C ILE A 528 21.32 -6.54 2.81
N ALA A 529 21.60 -7.83 3.03
CA ALA A 529 21.64 -8.86 1.99
C ALA A 529 20.41 -9.77 2.05
N ARG A 530 20.02 -10.20 3.25
CA ARG A 530 18.88 -11.08 3.56
C ARG A 530 17.85 -10.38 4.45
N LEU A 531 16.63 -10.94 4.50
CA LEU A 531 15.57 -10.39 5.34
C LEU A 531 15.92 -10.46 6.83
N ASP A 532 16.68 -11.47 7.25
CA ASP A 532 17.07 -11.67 8.64
C ASP A 532 18.03 -10.56 9.12
N ASP A 533 18.87 -10.02 8.22
CA ASP A 533 19.70 -8.83 8.49
C ASP A 533 18.81 -7.61 8.79
N PHE A 534 17.76 -7.40 7.97
CA PHE A 534 16.82 -6.29 8.14
C PHE A 534 16.04 -6.41 9.45
N ILE A 535 15.60 -7.63 9.80
CA ILE A 535 14.96 -7.94 11.09
C ILE A 535 15.92 -7.65 12.25
N SER A 536 17.17 -8.09 12.16
CA SER A 536 18.20 -7.85 13.16
C SER A 536 18.43 -6.36 13.41
N VAL A 537 18.60 -5.55 12.34
CA VAL A 537 18.76 -4.10 12.47
C VAL A 537 17.51 -3.44 13.05
N LEU A 538 16.32 -3.78 12.54
CA LEU A 538 15.04 -3.24 13.02
C LEU A 538 14.81 -3.52 14.51
N SER A 539 15.27 -4.66 15.04
CA SER A 539 15.14 -5.02 16.46
C SER A 539 15.91 -4.10 17.42
N LYS A 540 16.96 -3.41 16.92
CA LYS A 540 17.81 -2.51 17.70
C LYS A 540 17.27 -1.07 17.74
N LEU A 541 16.26 -0.74 16.91
CA LEU A 541 15.77 0.63 16.75
C LEU A 541 14.66 0.96 17.74
N SER A 542 14.72 2.17 18.32
CA SER A 542 13.64 2.72 19.13
C SER A 542 12.47 3.21 18.27
N ARG A 543 11.27 3.28 18.87
CA ARG A 543 10.10 3.92 18.26
C ARG A 543 10.39 5.38 17.91
N GLY A 544 9.84 5.87 16.79
CA GLY A 544 10.10 7.24 16.30
C GLY A 544 11.51 7.50 15.75
N ALA A 545 12.42 6.52 15.75
CA ALA A 545 13.78 6.71 15.24
C ALA A 545 13.77 7.05 13.73
N ARG A 546 14.45 8.13 13.35
CA ARG A 546 14.69 8.50 11.94
C ARG A 546 16.00 7.88 11.47
N VAL A 547 15.95 6.95 10.54
CA VAL A 547 17.12 6.19 10.04
C VAL A 547 17.22 6.23 8.51
N PRO A 548 18.43 6.27 7.93
CA PRO A 548 18.62 6.21 6.49
C PRO A 548 18.34 4.80 5.96
N LEU A 549 17.63 4.72 4.83
CA LEU A 549 17.37 3.51 4.06
C LEU A 549 17.84 3.72 2.62
N GLU A 550 18.76 2.87 2.13
CA GLU A 550 19.11 2.81 0.71
C GLU A 550 18.29 1.73 0.00
N TYR A 551 17.63 2.07 -1.09
CA TYR A 551 16.91 1.12 -1.95
C TYR A 551 17.23 1.32 -3.44
N ILE A 552 16.89 0.31 -4.24
CA ILE A 552 16.88 0.37 -5.72
C ILE A 552 15.50 -0.01 -6.23
N THR A 553 15.17 0.42 -7.45
CA THR A 553 13.89 0.14 -8.11
C THR A 553 14.08 -0.78 -9.30
N TYR A 554 13.08 -1.56 -9.70
CA TYR A 554 13.19 -2.42 -10.89
C TYR A 554 13.33 -1.65 -12.21
N THR A 555 12.85 -0.40 -12.25
CA THR A 555 12.96 0.54 -13.39
C THR A 555 14.31 1.23 -13.46
N ASP A 556 14.90 1.59 -12.32
CA ASP A 556 16.23 2.18 -12.18
C ASP A 556 17.03 1.40 -11.14
N ARG A 557 17.89 0.51 -11.64
CA ARG A 557 18.62 -0.52 -10.89
C ARG A 557 20.05 -0.11 -10.54
N HIS A 558 20.59 0.84 -11.29
CA HIS A 558 21.97 1.32 -11.13
C HIS A 558 22.04 2.49 -10.14
N ARG A 559 20.98 3.30 -10.07
CA ARG A 559 20.87 4.38 -9.09
C ARG A 559 20.36 3.86 -7.75
N ARG A 560 21.18 3.99 -6.71
CA ARG A 560 20.72 3.87 -5.33
C ARG A 560 19.97 5.14 -4.94
N LYS A 561 18.81 5.00 -4.31
CA LYS A 561 18.03 6.08 -3.71
C LYS A 561 18.16 5.96 -2.20
N SER A 562 18.52 7.05 -1.52
CA SER A 562 18.58 7.12 -0.06
C SER A 562 17.42 7.98 0.43
N VAL A 563 16.71 7.51 1.45
CA VAL A 563 15.57 8.20 2.07
C VAL A 563 15.63 8.05 3.59
N LEU A 564 15.06 8.98 4.33
CA LEU A 564 14.93 8.88 5.79
C LEU A 564 13.61 8.21 6.15
N VAL A 565 13.69 7.03 6.75
CA VAL A 565 12.54 6.28 7.28
C VAL A 565 12.36 6.65 8.74
N THR A 566 11.12 6.91 9.15
CA THR A 566 10.78 7.10 10.57
C THR A 566 10.10 5.82 11.04
N VAL A 567 10.72 5.10 11.98
CA VAL A 567 10.09 3.95 12.66
C VAL A 567 8.85 4.44 13.38
N ASP A 568 7.77 3.67 13.35
CA ASP A 568 6.46 4.06 13.89
C ASP A 568 6.58 4.69 15.29
N ARG A 569 6.08 5.92 15.42
CA ARG A 569 6.09 6.68 16.68
C ARG A 569 4.94 6.29 17.58
N HIS A 570 3.82 5.85 16.99
CA HIS A 570 2.56 5.59 17.66
C HIS A 570 2.23 4.09 17.59
N GLU A 571 1.26 3.63 18.39
CA GLU A 571 0.87 2.20 18.40
C GLU A 571 -0.23 1.88 17.36
N TRP A 572 -0.33 2.64 16.26
CA TRP A 572 -1.38 2.48 15.26
C TRP A 572 -1.44 1.06 14.68
N TYR A 573 -0.27 0.47 14.43
CA TYR A 573 -0.13 -0.91 13.95
C TYR A 573 0.28 -1.85 15.07
N ALA A 574 0.05 -3.15 14.85
CA ALA A 574 0.60 -4.17 15.73
C ALA A 574 2.15 -4.12 15.71
N PRO A 575 2.83 -4.62 16.76
CA PRO A 575 4.27 -4.85 16.74
C PRO A 575 4.72 -5.64 15.50
N PRO A 576 6.01 -5.63 15.13
CA PRO A 576 6.47 -6.42 13.98
C PRO A 576 6.22 -7.92 14.17
N HIS A 577 5.63 -8.56 13.16
CA HIS A 577 5.31 -9.99 13.16
C HIS A 577 5.96 -10.71 11.98
N ILE A 578 6.42 -11.94 12.22
CA ILE A 578 6.95 -12.84 11.19
C ILE A 578 5.90 -13.91 10.94
N TYR A 579 5.43 -14.01 9.70
CA TYR A 579 4.53 -15.07 9.25
C TYR A 579 5.36 -16.14 8.56
N THR A 580 5.22 -17.39 9.00
CA THR A 580 5.89 -18.55 8.38
C THR A 580 4.86 -19.52 7.84
N ARG A 581 5.04 -19.98 6.59
CA ARG A 581 4.16 -20.97 5.94
C ARG A 581 4.33 -22.34 6.60
N ASN A 582 3.23 -22.98 6.97
CA ASN A 582 3.21 -24.36 7.48
C ASN A 582 2.47 -25.26 6.48
N ASP A 583 3.24 -25.95 5.63
CA ASP A 583 2.74 -26.78 4.53
C ASP A 583 2.00 -28.05 4.99
N SER A 584 2.12 -28.45 6.28
CA SER A 584 1.32 -29.56 6.85
C SER A 584 -0.12 -29.13 7.14
N THR A 585 -0.32 -27.87 7.54
CA THR A 585 -1.64 -27.30 7.89
C THR A 585 -2.28 -26.47 6.78
N GLY A 586 -1.49 -26.08 5.78
CA GLY A 586 -1.87 -25.08 4.77
C GLY A 586 -2.00 -23.64 5.29
N LEU A 587 -1.80 -23.40 6.60
CA LEU A 587 -1.90 -22.10 7.26
C LEU A 587 -0.53 -21.42 7.39
N TRP A 588 -0.55 -20.11 7.65
CA TRP A 588 0.64 -19.34 8.01
C TRP A 588 0.64 -19.06 9.50
N THR A 589 1.65 -19.55 10.21
CA THR A 589 1.81 -19.34 11.66
C THR A 589 2.47 -18.00 11.93
N VAL A 590 1.88 -17.21 12.82
CA VAL A 590 2.40 -15.89 13.23
C VAL A 590 3.34 -16.05 14.44
N LYS A 591 4.48 -15.36 14.42
CA LYS A 591 5.36 -15.20 15.58
C LYS A 591 5.68 -13.71 15.78
N PRO A 592 5.60 -13.16 17.00
CA PRO A 592 6.07 -11.81 17.26
C PRO A 592 7.60 -11.77 17.09
N MET A 593 8.11 -10.66 16.55
CA MET A 593 9.55 -10.47 16.29
C MET A 593 10.38 -10.37 17.59
N LEU A 594 9.76 -9.92 18.68
CA LEU A 594 10.34 -9.88 20.03
C LEU A 594 9.52 -10.78 20.96
N PRO A 595 10.15 -11.64 21.80
CA PRO A 595 9.44 -12.32 22.88
C PRO A 595 8.93 -11.27 23.89
N LEU A 596 7.76 -11.53 24.50
CA LEU A 596 6.96 -10.56 25.27
C LEU A 596 7.62 -9.93 26.51
N ASN A 597 8.88 -10.28 26.81
CA ASN A 597 9.58 -9.96 28.06
C ASN A 597 10.74 -8.96 27.90
N SER A 598 10.90 -8.31 26.74
CA SER A 598 11.81 -7.17 26.57
C SER A 598 11.04 -5.93 26.14
N SER A 599 10.58 -5.15 27.11
CA SER A 599 10.20 -3.75 26.88
C SER A 599 11.37 -3.03 26.21
N LEU A 600 11.12 -2.29 25.14
CA LEU A 600 12.13 -1.43 24.51
C LEU A 600 12.43 -0.26 25.46
N GLU A 601 13.46 -0.41 26.30
CA GLU A 601 13.86 0.62 27.26
C GLU A 601 14.41 1.87 26.55
N LEU A 602 13.97 3.04 27.04
CA LEU A 602 14.44 4.35 26.60
C LEU A 602 15.80 4.66 27.25
N CYS A 603 16.90 4.27 26.61
CA CYS A 603 18.24 4.59 27.09
C CYS A 603 18.58 6.09 26.92
N VAL A 604 18.50 6.85 28.02
CA VAL A 604 19.12 8.19 28.14
C VAL A 604 20.41 8.07 28.95
N ASN A 605 21.54 8.48 28.36
CA ASN A 605 22.85 8.40 29.01
C ASN A 605 23.05 9.52 30.05
N SER A 606 23.60 9.17 31.22
CA SER A 606 24.35 10.10 32.06
C SER A 606 25.49 9.38 32.79
N THR A 607 26.63 10.06 32.93
CA THR A 607 27.88 9.56 33.52
C THR A 607 28.06 10.08 34.95
N GLU A 608 28.32 9.20 35.94
CA GLU A 608 29.53 9.23 36.81
C GLU A 608 29.53 8.19 37.98
N GLN A 609 30.66 7.47 38.10
CA GLN A 609 31.40 6.98 39.29
C GLN A 609 30.69 6.44 40.59
N ALA A 610 30.90 5.12 40.87
CA ALA A 610 31.37 4.48 42.14
C ALA A 610 30.76 4.89 43.52
N LEU A 611 30.33 4.04 44.48
CA LEU A 611 30.66 2.66 44.94
C LEU A 611 29.46 2.11 45.85
N PRO A 612 29.48 0.89 46.46
CA PRO A 612 28.25 0.08 46.65
C PRO A 612 27.66 -0.01 48.08
N SER A 613 26.38 -0.39 48.19
CA SER A 613 25.83 -1.17 49.32
C SER A 613 24.49 -1.89 49.01
N ASN A 614 24.14 -2.88 49.84
CA ASN A 614 23.15 -3.94 49.64
C ASN A 614 21.70 -3.62 50.14
N ILE A 615 20.73 -4.44 49.67
CA ILE A 615 19.47 -4.91 50.33
C ILE A 615 18.12 -4.14 50.14
N SER A 616 17.08 -4.93 49.78
CA SER A 616 15.62 -4.82 50.13
C SER A 616 14.60 -4.02 49.28
N SER A 617 13.95 -4.73 48.35
CA SER A 617 12.48 -4.94 48.14
C SER A 617 11.39 -3.83 48.17
N CYS A 618 10.38 -4.06 47.30
CA CYS A 618 8.93 -3.75 47.41
C CYS A 618 8.33 -2.41 46.92
N SER A 619 7.66 -2.50 45.75
CA SER A 619 6.29 -2.04 45.41
C SER A 619 5.83 -0.56 45.53
N ALA A 620 5.43 -0.04 44.35
CA ALA A 620 4.21 0.73 44.03
C ALA A 620 4.21 2.29 43.96
N GLU A 621 3.39 2.76 43.00
CA GLU A 621 2.75 4.09 42.79
C GLU A 621 3.43 5.25 42.00
N VAL A 622 2.85 5.54 40.81
CA VAL A 622 2.32 6.85 40.31
C VAL A 622 3.25 8.05 40.00
N THR A 623 3.50 8.31 38.68
CA THR A 623 3.60 9.58 37.86
C THR A 623 4.26 10.90 38.40
N PRO A 624 4.47 12.01 37.63
CA PRO A 624 4.37 12.31 36.17
C PRO A 624 5.61 13.08 35.55
N MET A 625 5.48 13.52 34.27
CA MET A 625 6.21 14.63 33.56
C MET A 625 7.72 14.42 33.22
N GLU A 626 8.19 14.21 31.98
CA GLU A 626 8.11 15.04 30.73
C GLU A 626 8.78 16.45 30.91
N PRO A 627 9.50 17.10 29.92
CA PRO A 627 9.41 16.85 28.48
C PRO A 627 10.51 17.31 27.47
N ALA A 628 10.11 17.27 26.18
CA ALA A 628 10.44 18.15 25.06
C ALA A 628 11.82 17.99 24.36
N HIS A 629 11.92 17.44 23.14
CA HIS A 629 11.39 17.90 21.82
C HIS A 629 12.38 18.92 21.12
N GLN A 630 12.09 19.62 20.00
CA GLN A 630 11.74 19.29 18.58
C GLN A 630 12.06 20.54 17.67
N CYS A 631 11.94 20.54 16.33
CA CYS A 631 13.00 20.40 15.31
C CYS A 631 13.04 21.59 14.29
N VAL A 632 12.92 21.45 12.96
CA VAL A 632 12.69 22.50 11.88
C VAL A 632 13.74 23.55 11.49
N GLY A 633 13.67 24.06 10.24
CA GLY A 633 12.71 23.84 9.10
C GLY A 633 13.23 24.35 7.73
N GLN A 634 12.82 23.88 6.50
CA GLN A 634 12.68 24.39 5.04
C GLN A 634 13.66 24.60 3.77
N GLU A 635 13.32 24.02 2.57
CA GLU A 635 13.98 24.14 1.19
C GLU A 635 13.76 25.47 0.37
N PRO A 636 13.94 25.61 -1.01
CA PRO A 636 12.94 25.15 -2.08
C PRO A 636 13.17 25.22 -3.66
N THR A 637 12.04 25.08 -4.41
CA THR A 637 11.54 25.63 -5.74
C THR A 637 11.77 24.89 -7.09
N ASN A 638 10.82 24.74 -8.05
CA ASN A 638 9.33 24.81 -8.15
C ASN A 638 8.84 24.40 -9.59
N GLY A 639 7.68 23.72 -9.79
CA GLY A 639 6.86 23.80 -11.06
C GLY A 639 6.38 22.54 -11.83
N VAL A 640 5.11 22.11 -11.62
CA VAL A 640 4.07 21.48 -12.53
C VAL A 640 4.46 20.54 -13.71
N THR A 641 3.98 19.27 -13.75
CA THR A 641 2.84 18.81 -14.63
C THR A 641 2.15 17.50 -14.15
N SER A 642 0.96 17.22 -14.71
CA SER A 642 -0.05 16.21 -14.29
C SER A 642 0.12 14.78 -14.88
N MET A 643 -0.47 13.78 -14.20
CA MET A 643 -0.87 12.43 -14.66
C MET A 643 -1.88 11.89 -13.64
N GLU A 644 -3.16 11.71 -13.98
CA GLU A 644 -3.75 10.57 -14.74
C GLU A 644 -3.79 9.26 -13.92
N THR A 645 -4.90 9.10 -13.19
CA THR A 645 -5.31 7.84 -12.56
C THR A 645 -6.00 6.95 -13.59
N SER A 646 -5.31 5.93 -14.10
CA SER A 646 -5.94 4.84 -14.82
C SER A 646 -6.32 3.73 -13.85
N SER A 647 -7.61 3.45 -13.75
CA SER A 647 -8.17 2.31 -13.03
C SER A 647 -9.36 1.82 -13.84
N GLU A 648 -9.20 0.66 -14.47
CA GLU A 648 -10.25 0.05 -15.30
C GLU A 648 -11.30 -0.56 -14.36
N GLU A 649 -12.42 0.13 -14.20
CA GLU A 649 -13.61 -0.45 -13.59
C GLU A 649 -14.39 -1.25 -14.65
N ILE A 650 -14.65 -2.52 -14.34
CA ILE A 650 -15.56 -3.37 -15.09
C ILE A 650 -16.89 -3.34 -14.36
N ASP A 651 -17.89 -2.67 -14.93
CA ASP A 651 -19.28 -2.74 -14.50
C ASP A 651 -20.09 -3.48 -15.59
N ASP A 652 -20.88 -4.47 -15.17
CA ASP A 652 -21.64 -5.36 -16.06
C ASP A 652 -23.10 -5.36 -15.58
N GLY A 653 -24.02 -4.81 -16.40
CA GLY A 653 -25.34 -4.41 -15.94
C GLY A 653 -26.29 -4.02 -17.06
N SER A 654 -26.63 -4.96 -17.93
CA SER A 654 -27.55 -4.72 -19.06
C SER A 654 -29.00 -4.55 -18.62
N HIS A 655 -29.61 -3.39 -18.93
CA HIS A 655 -31.06 -3.22 -18.98
C HIS A 655 -31.50 -2.60 -20.32
N SER A 656 -32.20 -3.41 -21.11
CA SER A 656 -32.81 -3.03 -22.38
C SER A 656 -34.26 -2.57 -22.19
N VAL A 657 -34.60 -1.36 -22.66
CA VAL A 657 -35.98 -0.96 -22.99
C VAL A 657 -35.94 -0.08 -24.25
N ASP A 658 -36.88 -0.31 -25.15
CA ASP A 658 -37.03 0.33 -26.47
C ASP A 658 -37.62 1.77 -26.43
N GLU A 659 -37.59 2.42 -27.60
CA GLU A 659 -38.32 3.66 -27.99
C GLU A 659 -37.88 4.99 -27.32
N SER A 660 -37.90 6.16 -27.98
CA SER A 660 -38.41 6.57 -29.31
C SER A 660 -37.72 7.84 -29.86
N ASP A 661 -37.91 8.09 -31.16
CA ASP A 661 -37.45 9.24 -31.97
C ASP A 661 -37.97 10.64 -31.51
N ALA A 662 -37.10 11.67 -31.49
CA ALA A 662 -37.50 13.09 -31.44
C ALA A 662 -36.40 14.11 -31.82
N GLY A 663 -36.40 14.54 -33.09
CA GLY A 663 -36.39 15.97 -33.47
C GLY A 663 -35.29 16.93 -32.96
N SER A 664 -34.22 17.09 -33.75
CA SER A 664 -33.26 18.18 -33.60
C SER A 664 -33.82 19.56 -34.01
N LYS A 665 -33.46 20.63 -33.28
CA LYS A 665 -33.71 22.04 -33.69
C LYS A 665 -32.47 22.92 -33.54
N LYS A 666 -32.02 23.47 -34.67
CA LYS A 666 -30.89 24.41 -34.80
C LYS A 666 -31.27 25.86 -34.43
N ARG A 667 -30.32 26.57 -33.81
CA ARG A 667 -30.00 28.01 -33.97
C ARG A 667 -28.58 28.19 -33.37
N ARG A 668 -27.49 28.39 -34.11
CA ARG A 668 -27.13 29.19 -35.30
C ARG A 668 -26.82 30.66 -34.99
N VAL A 669 -25.52 30.92 -34.77
CA VAL A 669 -24.72 32.12 -35.07
C VAL A 669 -23.32 31.54 -35.37
N GLU A 670 -23.00 31.22 -36.62
CA GLU A 670 -22.30 32.08 -37.61
C GLU A 670 -20.78 32.19 -37.35
N ASP A 671 -20.04 31.42 -38.17
CA ASP A 671 -18.59 31.44 -38.36
C ASP A 671 -18.17 32.56 -39.32
N ASP A 672 -16.90 32.97 -39.22
CA ASP A 672 -15.97 33.08 -40.37
C ASP A 672 -14.57 32.75 -39.80
N SER A 673 -13.91 31.65 -40.18
CA SER A 673 -13.25 31.34 -41.47
C SER A 673 -11.96 32.18 -41.69
N ALA A 674 -10.81 31.63 -42.12
CA ALA A 674 -10.44 30.28 -42.55
C ALA A 674 -8.92 29.98 -42.34
N ASP A 675 -8.53 28.76 -42.71
CA ASP A 675 -7.23 28.19 -43.13
C ASP A 675 -6.02 29.15 -43.38
N GLY A 676 -4.75 28.71 -43.26
CA GLY A 676 -4.23 27.35 -43.10
C GLY A 676 -2.70 27.28 -43.14
N VAL A 677 -2.14 26.07 -43.05
CA VAL A 677 -0.71 25.79 -42.80
C VAL A 677 0.20 26.08 -44.01
N LEU A 678 1.35 26.72 -43.76
CA LEU A 678 2.59 26.48 -44.51
C LEU A 678 3.83 26.74 -43.63
N SER A 679 4.84 25.88 -43.75
CA SER A 679 6.05 25.85 -42.93
C SER A 679 7.24 26.56 -43.59
N THR A 680 8.01 27.34 -42.83
CA THR A 680 9.40 27.71 -43.19
C THR A 680 10.26 27.96 -41.94
N GLU A 681 11.49 27.46 -41.98
CA GLU A 681 12.58 27.80 -41.06
C GLU A 681 13.08 29.23 -41.34
N CYS A 682 13.57 29.96 -40.32
CA CYS A 682 14.96 30.46 -40.28
C CYS A 682 15.28 31.44 -39.13
N THR A 683 16.38 31.13 -38.43
CA THR A 683 17.44 32.01 -37.89
C THR A 683 17.12 33.32 -37.14
N LEU A 684 17.68 33.37 -35.94
CA LEU A 684 17.98 34.54 -35.10
C LEU A 684 18.72 35.66 -35.85
N HIS A 685 18.54 36.91 -35.38
CA HIS A 685 19.53 37.96 -35.56
C HIS A 685 19.72 38.75 -34.26
N GLU A 686 20.95 38.82 -33.77
CA GLU A 686 21.32 39.63 -32.62
C GLU A 686 21.39 41.12 -32.99
N SER A 687 21.07 41.98 -32.03
CA SER A 687 21.36 43.42 -32.05
C SER A 687 22.30 43.75 -30.90
N ARG A 688 23.46 44.29 -31.23
CA ARG A 688 24.62 44.48 -30.35
C ARG A 688 24.82 45.98 -30.09
N GLU A 689 24.61 46.43 -28.86
CA GLU A 689 24.94 47.82 -28.47
C GLU A 689 26.33 47.92 -27.80
N VAL A 690 26.86 49.14 -27.83
CA VAL A 690 28.30 49.43 -27.85
C VAL A 690 28.82 49.87 -26.48
N ARG A 691 30.00 49.37 -26.09
CA ARG A 691 30.76 49.88 -24.94
C ARG A 691 31.56 51.14 -25.32
N LEU A 692 31.59 52.10 -24.41
CA LEU A 692 32.68 53.06 -24.25
C LEU A 692 33.39 52.76 -22.92
N GLU A 693 34.71 52.76 -22.93
CA GLU A 693 35.56 52.63 -21.75
C GLU A 693 36.28 53.96 -21.50
N GLU A 694 36.35 54.38 -20.23
CA GLU A 694 37.35 55.35 -19.75
C GLU A 694 38.12 54.73 -18.56
N THR A 695 39.37 55.16 -18.40
CA THR A 695 40.42 54.41 -17.69
C THR A 695 40.72 54.96 -16.29
N GLY A 696 41.15 54.07 -15.38
CA GLY A 696 41.70 54.39 -14.06
C GLY A 696 42.73 53.33 -13.61
N PRO A 697 43.77 53.67 -12.83
CA PRO A 697 44.98 52.84 -12.70
C PRO A 697 44.99 51.81 -11.56
N GLU A 698 45.85 50.80 -11.71
CA GLU A 698 46.23 49.78 -10.70
C GLU A 698 47.20 50.39 -9.66
N THR A 699 47.04 50.21 -8.35
CA THR A 699 47.58 49.14 -7.45
C THR A 699 47.38 49.67 -6.00
N GLU A 700 47.31 48.93 -4.88
CA GLU A 700 47.99 47.70 -4.41
C GLU A 700 47.06 46.75 -3.59
N THR A 701 47.63 45.66 -3.04
CA THR A 701 46.99 44.54 -2.29
C THR A 701 46.75 44.90 -0.79
N VAL A 702 45.99 44.20 0.07
CA VAL A 702 45.94 42.76 0.51
C VAL A 702 44.53 42.43 1.14
N PRO A 703 44.23 41.27 1.78
CA PRO A 703 43.47 40.14 1.20
C PRO A 703 42.03 39.88 1.72
N ARG A 704 41.14 39.53 0.77
CA ARG A 704 39.99 38.59 0.83
C ARG A 704 39.30 38.31 2.19
N ASP A 705 38.17 39.00 2.40
CA ASP A 705 36.95 38.39 2.94
C ASP A 705 36.15 37.69 1.82
N PHE A 706 35.23 36.77 2.18
CA PHE A 706 34.25 36.15 1.27
C PHE A 706 32.95 36.99 1.19
N PRO A 707 32.57 37.56 0.03
CA PRO A 707 31.28 38.22 -0.15
C PRO A 707 30.35 37.37 -1.04
N GLY A 708 29.18 36.99 -0.53
CA GLY A 708 28.26 36.10 -1.25
C GLY A 708 26.80 36.11 -0.79
N ALA A 709 26.27 37.25 -0.32
CA ALA A 709 24.87 37.36 0.13
C ALA A 709 24.20 38.74 -0.02
N ALA A 710 24.91 39.78 -0.50
CA ALA A 710 24.47 41.18 -0.36
C ALA A 710 23.86 41.84 -1.62
N ALA A 711 23.66 41.10 -2.71
CA ALA A 711 23.31 41.68 -4.03
C ALA A 711 21.87 41.40 -4.52
N ALA A 712 20.97 40.87 -3.66
CA ALA A 712 19.63 40.43 -4.07
C ALA A 712 18.46 40.97 -3.21
N THR A 713 18.71 41.89 -2.27
CA THR A 713 17.76 42.21 -1.17
C THR A 713 16.89 43.47 -1.37
N ASN A 714 16.89 44.09 -2.55
CA ASN A 714 16.25 45.40 -2.75
C ASN A 714 14.81 45.39 -3.34
N ASN A 715 14.28 44.24 -3.79
CA ASN A 715 12.94 44.15 -4.41
C ASN A 715 11.86 43.43 -3.58
N VAL A 716 12.20 42.86 -2.42
CA VAL A 716 11.24 42.15 -1.54
C VAL A 716 10.44 43.15 -0.69
N SER A 717 9.12 43.03 -0.68
CA SER A 717 8.21 43.92 0.05
C SER A 717 8.36 43.83 1.58
N VAL A 718 7.84 44.83 2.30
CA VAL A 718 7.90 44.85 3.78
C VAL A 718 7.08 43.71 4.38
N ALA A 719 5.89 43.44 3.83
CA ALA A 719 4.99 42.39 4.29
C ALA A 719 5.59 40.98 4.10
N GLU A 720 6.27 40.72 2.98
CA GLU A 720 6.97 39.43 2.76
C GLU A 720 8.03 39.17 3.84
N ARG A 721 8.91 40.15 4.12
CA ARG A 721 9.96 40.00 5.14
C ARG A 721 9.41 39.85 6.56
N ALA A 722 8.24 40.40 6.85
CA ALA A 722 7.57 40.27 8.14
C ALA A 722 6.94 38.88 8.34
N ILE A 723 6.42 38.28 7.26
CA ILE A 723 5.62 37.06 7.30
C ILE A 723 6.43 35.79 7.00
N GLU A 724 7.48 35.85 6.19
CA GLU A 724 8.36 34.71 5.90
C GLU A 724 8.82 33.92 7.16
N PRO A 725 9.22 34.57 8.29
CA PRO A 725 9.58 33.85 9.52
C PRO A 725 8.42 33.22 10.29
N THR A 726 7.18 33.44 9.84
CA THR A 726 5.94 32.99 10.48
C THR A 726 5.24 31.88 9.68
N LEU A 727 5.69 31.61 8.45
CA LEU A 727 5.07 30.62 7.57
C LEU A 727 5.71 29.24 7.69
N VAL A 728 4.85 28.23 7.57
CA VAL A 728 5.17 26.80 7.67
C VAL A 728 4.53 26.13 6.46
N MET A 729 5.21 25.15 5.85
CA MET A 729 4.62 24.33 4.77
C MET A 729 4.56 22.88 5.23
N LEU A 730 3.46 22.24 4.83
CA LEU A 730 3.19 20.84 5.00
C LEU A 730 3.34 20.09 3.65
N GLU A 731 4.32 20.52 2.86
CA GLU A 731 4.73 19.98 1.57
C GLU A 731 6.28 20.05 1.46
N TYR A 732 6.87 19.27 0.56
CA TYR A 732 8.29 19.32 0.18
C TYR A 732 8.36 19.11 -1.34
N LEU A 733 9.10 19.97 -2.07
CA LEU A 733 9.25 19.89 -3.52
C LEU A 733 10.69 20.21 -3.95
N LEU A 734 11.46 19.13 -4.11
CA LEU A 734 12.87 19.15 -4.46
C LEU A 734 13.14 19.93 -5.76
N MET A 735 14.11 20.84 -5.69
CA MET A 735 14.48 21.84 -6.71
C MET A 735 14.29 21.43 -8.17
N LYS A 736 13.62 22.31 -8.92
CA LYS A 736 13.58 22.30 -10.38
C LYS A 736 14.80 23.04 -10.94
N LEU A 737 15.92 22.34 -11.06
CA LEU A 737 17.09 22.82 -11.82
C LEU A 737 16.78 22.75 -13.32
N GLU A 738 16.16 23.80 -13.85
CA GLU A 738 16.00 24.02 -15.29
C GLU A 738 17.31 24.56 -15.89
N ASP A 739 18.30 23.67 -16.11
CA ASP A 739 19.25 23.79 -17.24
C ASP A 739 20.16 22.53 -17.39
N CYS A 740 19.62 21.47 -18.00
CA CYS A 740 20.35 20.51 -18.86
C CYS A 740 19.43 19.41 -19.40
N MET A 741 19.58 19.05 -20.69
CA MET A 741 18.74 18.05 -21.36
C MET A 741 19.05 16.59 -20.93
N ILE A 742 18.53 16.13 -19.78
CA ILE A 742 18.45 14.68 -19.47
C ILE A 742 17.04 14.31 -18.99
N ARG A 743 16.28 13.63 -19.86
CA ARG A 743 14.90 13.17 -19.59
C ARG A 743 14.87 11.93 -18.68
N ARG A 744 14.31 12.08 -17.47
CA ARG A 744 13.07 11.40 -17.02
C ARG A 744 12.74 11.74 -15.56
N SER A 745 11.60 12.38 -15.37
CA SER A 745 11.14 12.92 -14.09
C SER A 745 10.81 11.82 -13.08
N TYR A 746 11.43 11.87 -11.90
CA TYR A 746 10.91 11.21 -10.69
C TYR A 746 10.46 12.31 -9.72
N LYS A 747 9.14 12.50 -9.65
CA LYS A 747 8.47 13.44 -8.74
C LYS A 747 8.56 12.87 -7.32
N LEU A 748 9.64 13.20 -6.59
CA LEU A 748 9.87 12.74 -5.21
C LEU A 748 9.04 13.60 -4.24
N TRP A 749 7.76 13.27 -4.10
CA TRP A 749 6.87 13.92 -3.14
C TRP A 749 7.12 13.37 -1.72
N THR A 750 7.94 14.04 -0.93
CA THR A 750 7.97 13.87 0.53
C THR A 750 6.75 14.59 1.13
N LYS A 751 5.62 13.87 1.21
CA LYS A 751 4.34 14.41 1.70
C LYS A 751 4.37 14.49 3.22
N LEU A 752 4.05 15.66 3.77
CA LEU A 752 4.32 15.94 5.18
C LEU A 752 3.16 15.62 6.13
N VAL A 753 1.89 15.70 5.72
CA VAL A 753 0.76 15.13 6.49
C VAL A 753 0.47 13.71 6.01
N HIS A 754 0.47 12.74 6.93
CA HIS A 754 0.14 11.35 6.63
C HIS A 754 -0.89 10.78 7.61
N VAL A 755 -2.02 10.33 7.08
CA VAL A 755 -3.04 9.55 7.82
C VAL A 755 -2.74 8.05 7.64
N PRO A 756 -2.64 7.25 8.71
CA PRO A 756 -2.46 5.80 8.60
C PRO A 756 -3.62 5.13 7.85
N SER A 757 -3.35 4.10 7.04
CA SER A 757 -4.40 3.39 6.28
C SER A 757 -5.41 2.67 7.19
N SER A 758 -4.98 2.28 8.40
CA SER A 758 -5.82 1.76 9.48
C SER A 758 -6.69 2.81 10.17
N CYS A 759 -6.42 4.10 9.95
CA CYS A 759 -7.00 5.25 10.67
C CYS A 759 -7.58 6.30 9.71
N MET A 760 -8.06 5.88 8.53
CA MET A 760 -8.77 6.75 7.59
C MET A 760 -10.23 6.92 8.03
N LEU A 761 -10.40 7.69 9.11
CA LEU A 761 -11.66 7.97 9.81
C LEU A 761 -12.42 9.13 9.17
N ASP A 762 -13.62 9.42 9.67
CA ASP A 762 -14.39 10.67 9.41
C ASP A 762 -14.62 11.03 7.93
N GLY A 763 -14.56 10.05 7.02
CA GLY A 763 -14.70 10.26 5.57
C GLY A 763 -13.44 10.82 4.88
N VAL A 764 -12.26 10.70 5.50
CA VAL A 764 -10.97 11.11 4.92
C VAL A 764 -10.72 10.44 3.56
N HIS A 765 -10.62 11.26 2.52
CA HIS A 765 -10.58 10.82 1.12
C HIS A 765 -9.18 10.51 0.58
N SER A 766 -8.11 10.95 1.28
CA SER A 766 -6.72 10.75 0.90
C SER A 766 -5.87 10.36 2.12
N GLN A 767 -4.81 9.59 1.94
CA GLN A 767 -3.85 9.30 3.03
C GLN A 767 -2.87 10.46 3.25
N HIS A 768 -2.86 11.45 2.34
CA HIS A 768 -1.90 12.54 2.35
C HIS A 768 -2.56 13.85 1.98
N PHE A 769 -2.06 14.89 2.63
CA PHE A 769 -2.47 16.26 2.41
C PHE A 769 -1.22 17.15 2.37
N PHE A 770 -1.39 18.32 1.77
CA PHE A 770 -0.39 19.37 1.64
C PHE A 770 -1.09 20.71 1.86
N GLY A 771 -0.36 21.71 2.32
CA GLY A 771 -0.91 23.02 2.62
C GLY A 771 0.10 23.93 3.35
N THR A 772 -0.31 25.17 3.56
CA THR A 772 0.46 26.20 4.27
C THR A 772 -0.14 26.43 5.66
N GLY A 773 0.72 26.48 6.68
CA GLY A 773 0.37 26.83 8.04
C GLY A 773 0.97 28.17 8.46
N LEU A 774 0.35 28.80 9.46
CA LEU A 774 0.77 30.07 10.06
C LEU A 774 1.14 29.85 11.53
N ILE A 775 2.32 30.27 11.96
CA ILE A 775 2.73 30.25 13.37
C ILE A 775 1.98 31.36 14.11
N ILE A 776 1.01 30.97 14.93
CA ILE A 776 0.18 31.88 15.72
C ILE A 776 0.73 32.11 17.12
N TYR A 777 1.62 31.23 17.60
CA TYR A 777 2.27 31.34 18.90
C TYR A 777 3.66 30.72 18.86
N HIS A 778 4.62 31.34 19.54
CA HIS A 778 5.99 30.86 19.66
C HIS A 778 6.58 31.29 21.02
N SER A 779 7.18 30.33 21.73
CA SER A 779 7.79 30.51 23.06
C SER A 779 8.89 29.47 23.25
N GLN A 780 9.66 29.51 24.34
CA GLN A 780 10.72 28.51 24.59
C GLN A 780 10.19 27.08 24.89
N THR A 781 8.88 26.88 25.07
CA THR A 781 8.30 25.58 25.48
C THR A 781 7.16 25.08 24.58
N MET A 782 6.68 25.94 23.69
CA MET A 782 5.52 25.69 22.85
C MET A 782 5.50 26.65 21.68
N GLY A 783 5.26 26.11 20.49
CA GLY A 783 4.75 26.85 19.36
C GLY A 783 3.46 26.20 18.84
N LEU A 784 2.61 27.02 18.21
CA LEU A 784 1.34 26.59 17.64
C LEU A 784 1.24 27.10 16.21
N VAL A 785 0.88 26.20 15.30
CA VAL A 785 0.63 26.50 13.87
C VAL A 785 -0.86 26.32 13.60
N ALA A 786 -1.51 27.36 13.06
CA ALA A 786 -2.84 27.26 12.49
C ALA A 786 -2.74 26.79 11.02
N VAL A 787 -3.50 25.75 10.67
CA VAL A 787 -3.59 25.16 9.33
C VAL A 787 -5.07 25.03 8.96
N ASP A 788 -5.43 24.99 7.68
CA ASP A 788 -6.80 24.63 7.32
C ASP A 788 -7.11 23.15 7.64
N LYS A 789 -8.38 22.88 7.92
CA LYS A 789 -8.85 21.53 8.29
C LYS A 789 -9.04 20.61 7.08
N ASN A 790 -8.96 21.11 5.86
CA ASN A 790 -8.86 20.26 4.67
C ASN A 790 -7.48 19.59 4.58
N THR A 791 -6.42 20.30 5.01
CA THR A 791 -5.05 19.78 5.11
C THR A 791 -4.88 18.86 6.32
N VAL A 792 -5.45 19.22 7.48
CA VAL A 792 -5.40 18.40 8.71
C VAL A 792 -6.82 17.97 9.09
N ALA A 793 -7.31 16.94 8.40
CA ALA A 793 -8.70 16.50 8.50
C ALA A 793 -9.03 15.71 9.78
N VAL A 794 -8.08 14.94 10.32
CA VAL A 794 -8.25 14.06 11.50
C VAL A 794 -7.08 14.18 12.47
N SER A 795 -7.35 13.96 13.76
CA SER A 795 -6.38 13.99 14.84
C SER A 795 -5.42 12.78 14.78
N VAL A 796 -5.82 11.70 14.11
CA VAL A 796 -5.00 10.51 13.84
C VAL A 796 -4.13 10.73 12.60
N SER A 797 -3.27 11.74 12.65
CA SER A 797 -2.32 12.03 11.57
C SER A 797 -0.93 12.30 12.12
N ASP A 798 0.09 11.83 11.40
CA ASP A 798 1.47 12.24 11.62
C ASP A 798 1.72 13.48 10.76
N VAL A 799 2.08 14.57 11.41
CA VAL A 799 2.25 15.86 10.76
C VAL A 799 3.73 16.22 10.80
N MET A 800 4.36 16.30 9.64
CA MET A 800 5.66 16.96 9.53
C MET A 800 5.45 18.45 9.26
N LEU A 801 6.10 19.30 10.04
CA LEU A 801 6.17 20.73 9.79
C LEU A 801 7.55 21.08 9.25
N SER A 802 7.59 22.13 8.44
CA SER A 802 8.79 22.66 7.80
C SER A 802 8.62 24.21 7.85
N PHE A 803 9.65 25.03 8.16
CA PHE A 803 9.51 26.46 8.57
C PHE A 803 10.38 27.45 7.76
N ALA A 804 9.77 28.43 7.08
CA ALA A 804 10.30 28.96 5.82
C ALA A 804 11.63 29.72 5.92
N ALA A 805 11.90 30.37 7.05
CA ALA A 805 13.10 31.16 7.25
C ALA A 805 14.38 30.36 7.59
N TYR A 806 14.35 29.02 7.50
CA TYR A 806 15.52 28.12 7.69
C TYR A 806 15.43 26.91 6.72
N PRO A 807 16.41 25.95 6.66
CA PRO A 807 16.23 24.53 6.13
C PRO A 807 16.44 23.25 7.03
N ILE A 808 15.36 22.51 7.42
CA ILE A 808 15.23 21.27 8.28
C ILE A 808 13.71 20.78 8.38
N GLU A 809 13.27 19.87 9.28
CA GLU A 809 11.86 19.36 9.44
C GLU A 809 11.50 18.98 10.91
N ILE A 810 10.21 19.02 11.33
CA ILE A 810 9.63 18.78 12.70
C ILE A 810 8.59 17.66 12.61
N PRO A 811 8.49 16.74 13.57
CA PRO A 811 7.27 15.95 13.82
C PRO A 811 6.27 16.67 14.74
N GLY A 812 5.30 17.41 14.20
CA GLY A 812 4.26 18.14 14.94
C GLY A 812 3.09 17.26 15.39
N GLU A 813 2.24 17.77 16.27
CA GLU A 813 1.10 17.04 16.85
C GLU A 813 -0.22 17.81 16.65
N VAL A 814 -1.27 17.13 16.19
CA VAL A 814 -2.60 17.76 16.00
C VAL A 814 -3.29 17.92 17.36
N VAL A 815 -3.32 19.14 17.87
CA VAL A 815 -3.82 19.46 19.22
C VAL A 815 -5.30 19.79 19.24
N PHE A 816 -5.81 20.48 18.21
CA PHE A 816 -7.20 20.92 18.16
C PHE A 816 -7.71 20.97 16.71
N LEU A 817 -8.82 20.30 16.45
CA LEU A 817 -9.60 20.42 15.22
C LEU A 817 -10.86 21.22 15.53
N HIS A 818 -11.05 22.38 14.90
CA HIS A 818 -12.25 23.15 15.16
C HIS A 818 -13.49 22.38 14.63
N PRO A 819 -14.60 22.27 15.38
CA PRO A 819 -15.73 21.43 14.98
C PRO A 819 -16.48 21.94 13.75
N VAL A 820 -16.61 23.28 13.59
CA VAL A 820 -17.44 23.94 12.55
C VAL A 820 -16.63 24.71 11.49
N HIS A 821 -15.77 25.64 11.92
CA HIS A 821 -14.85 26.40 11.07
C HIS A 821 -13.68 25.56 10.54
N ASN A 822 -13.20 25.90 9.33
CA ASN A 822 -12.19 25.15 8.59
C ASN A 822 -10.73 25.34 9.07
N PHE A 823 -10.45 25.20 10.36
CA PHE A 823 -9.07 25.26 10.86
C PHE A 823 -8.74 24.18 11.90
N ALA A 824 -7.44 23.91 11.97
CA ALA A 824 -6.79 22.99 12.90
C ALA A 824 -5.58 23.69 13.53
N LEU A 825 -5.23 23.33 14.76
CA LEU A 825 -4.02 23.76 15.45
C LEU A 825 -3.08 22.56 15.60
N VAL A 826 -1.88 22.71 15.05
CA VAL A 826 -0.78 21.75 15.21
C VAL A 826 0.22 22.35 16.18
N ALA A 827 0.47 21.66 17.30
CA ALA A 827 1.53 22.05 18.21
C ALA A 827 2.87 21.53 17.74
N TYR A 828 3.87 22.31 18.09
CA TYR A 828 5.27 21.96 17.97
C TYR A 828 5.99 22.49 19.19
N ASP A 829 7.14 21.93 19.51
CA ASP A 829 8.05 22.45 20.51
C ASP A 829 9.25 23.08 19.81
N PRO A 830 9.75 24.21 20.34
CA PRO A 830 10.94 24.88 19.81
C PRO A 830 12.34 24.40 20.19
N SER A 831 12.61 23.34 20.98
CA SER A 831 13.99 23.10 21.47
C SER A 831 14.98 22.41 20.51
N THR A 832 14.60 21.43 19.68
CA THR A 832 15.48 20.94 18.58
C THR A 832 15.45 21.80 17.29
N LEU A 833 14.81 22.98 17.27
CA LEU A 833 15.15 24.06 16.32
C LEU A 833 16.63 24.43 16.44
N GLY A 834 17.19 24.32 17.64
CA GLY A 834 18.56 24.74 17.94
C GLY A 834 18.76 26.20 17.48
N PRO A 835 19.67 26.48 16.53
CA PRO A 835 19.88 27.82 15.99
C PRO A 835 18.64 28.47 15.34
N GLY A 836 17.73 27.67 14.77
CA GLY A 836 16.56 28.17 14.03
C GLY A 836 15.55 28.94 14.89
N ALA A 837 15.54 28.70 16.22
CA ALA A 837 14.59 29.31 17.16
C ALA A 837 14.75 30.84 17.30
N LEU A 838 15.89 31.39 16.88
CA LEU A 838 16.13 32.84 16.88
C LEU A 838 15.57 33.54 15.61
N VAL A 839 15.31 32.76 14.56
CA VAL A 839 14.83 33.27 13.26
C VAL A 839 13.30 33.22 13.21
N VAL A 840 12.72 32.10 13.63
CA VAL A 840 11.28 31.83 13.64
C VAL A 840 10.52 32.78 14.57
N ARG A 841 9.34 33.25 14.14
CA ARG A 841 8.48 34.16 14.92
C ARG A 841 7.00 33.79 14.80
N ALA A 842 6.22 34.17 15.80
CA ALA A 842 4.76 34.17 15.68
C ALA A 842 4.30 35.41 14.89
N ALA A 843 3.22 35.27 14.13
CA ALA A 843 2.63 36.37 13.36
C ALA A 843 1.85 37.35 14.26
N GLU A 844 1.92 38.64 13.91
CA GLU A 844 1.05 39.65 14.51
C GLU A 844 -0.38 39.49 13.97
N LEU A 845 -1.24 38.87 14.77
CA LEU A 845 -2.65 38.68 14.44
C LEU A 845 -3.42 39.99 14.67
N LEU A 846 -4.28 40.37 13.72
CA LEU A 846 -5.09 41.58 13.80
C LEU A 846 -6.60 41.21 13.83
N PRO A 847 -7.14 40.80 15.00
CA PRO A 847 -8.53 40.38 15.16
C PRO A 847 -9.50 41.59 15.18
N GLY A 848 -9.54 42.35 14.09
CA GLY A 848 -10.47 43.46 13.90
C GLY A 848 -11.86 43.00 13.46
N LYS A 849 -12.90 43.78 13.78
CA LYS A 849 -14.18 43.68 13.08
C LYS A 849 -13.99 44.22 11.66
N PHE A 850 -13.92 43.34 10.65
CA PHE A 850 -13.93 43.77 9.24
C PHE A 850 -15.07 44.76 8.95
N ASN A 851 -16.25 44.52 9.53
CA ASN A 851 -17.43 45.39 9.38
C ASN A 851 -17.25 46.83 9.88
N GLU A 852 -16.31 47.14 10.78
CA GLU A 852 -16.01 48.52 11.22
C GLU A 852 -15.03 49.23 10.27
N PHE A 853 -14.16 48.50 9.56
CA PHE A 853 -13.27 49.07 8.53
C PHE A 853 -14.01 49.32 7.19
N VAL A 854 -15.02 48.49 6.86
CA VAL A 854 -15.78 48.54 5.60
C VAL A 854 -16.59 49.85 5.42
N LEU A 855 -16.84 50.61 6.49
CA LEU A 855 -17.48 51.94 6.40
C LEU A 855 -16.52 53.07 6.03
N ALA A 856 -15.20 52.83 6.01
CA ALA A 856 -14.18 53.81 5.64
C ALA A 856 -13.45 53.46 4.32
N ASP A 857 -13.04 52.20 4.12
CA ASP A 857 -12.24 51.79 2.96
C ASP A 857 -12.68 50.45 2.34
N MET A 858 -13.63 50.52 1.41
CA MET A 858 -13.91 49.47 0.40
C MET A 858 -12.74 49.27 -0.61
N CYS A 859 -11.63 50.01 -0.45
CA CYS A 859 -10.47 50.03 -1.35
C CYS A 859 -9.16 49.60 -0.68
N SER A 860 -9.21 48.96 0.50
CA SER A 860 -8.02 48.50 1.22
C SER A 860 -7.37 47.32 0.47
N SER A 861 -6.22 47.57 -0.18
CA SER A 861 -5.48 46.52 -0.88
C SER A 861 -4.85 45.56 0.11
N LEU A 862 -5.19 44.28 0.03
CA LEU A 862 -4.53 43.23 0.82
C LEU A 862 -3.42 42.58 0.00
N SER A 863 -2.40 42.11 0.70
CA SER A 863 -1.35 41.27 0.13
C SER A 863 -1.63 39.82 0.51
N LEU A 864 -1.91 38.98 -0.49
CA LEU A 864 -1.91 37.52 -0.32
C LEU A 864 -0.46 37.06 -0.40
N ILE A 865 0.06 36.55 0.71
CA ILE A 865 1.40 35.95 0.80
C ILE A 865 1.24 34.44 0.85
N PHE A 866 1.87 33.73 -0.08
CA PHE A 866 1.87 32.28 -0.15
C PHE A 866 3.29 31.75 -0.34
N LEU A 867 3.54 30.54 0.14
CA LEU A 867 4.80 29.85 -0.08
C LEU A 867 4.78 29.20 -1.45
N LEU A 868 5.37 29.84 -2.45
CA LEU A 868 5.59 29.21 -3.75
C LEU A 868 6.82 28.32 -3.65
N SER A 869 6.65 27.14 -3.05
CA SER A 869 7.79 26.40 -2.48
C SER A 869 8.62 27.34 -1.59
N LEU A 870 8.19 27.59 -0.36
CA LEU A 870 8.97 28.13 0.79
C LEU A 870 9.63 29.51 0.69
N GLN A 871 9.80 30.05 -0.51
CA GLN A 871 10.00 31.47 -0.73
C GLN A 871 8.62 32.12 -0.62
N ALA A 872 8.52 33.09 0.30
CA ALA A 872 7.33 33.91 0.44
C ALA A 872 7.16 34.76 -0.82
N THR A 873 6.07 34.54 -1.56
CA THR A 873 5.68 35.36 -2.71
C THR A 873 4.37 36.06 -2.41
N SER A 874 4.34 37.39 -2.57
CA SER A 874 3.13 38.20 -2.41
C SER A 874 2.44 38.51 -3.74
N ARG A 875 1.12 38.68 -3.68
CA ARG A 875 0.31 39.31 -4.73
C ARG A 875 -0.71 40.23 -4.09
N LYS A 876 -0.88 41.45 -4.61
CA LYS A 876 -1.91 42.38 -4.16
C LYS A 876 -3.25 42.08 -4.82
N SER A 877 -4.34 42.23 -4.06
CA SER A 877 -5.72 42.03 -4.52
C SER A 877 -6.70 42.79 -3.60
N PHE A 878 -7.92 43.00 -4.08
CA PHE A 878 -8.99 43.69 -3.35
C PHE A 878 -10.04 42.72 -2.84
N VAL A 879 -10.59 43.00 -1.65
CA VAL A 879 -11.70 42.22 -1.07
C VAL A 879 -12.99 42.56 -1.80
N THR A 880 -13.62 41.58 -2.44
CA THR A 880 -14.94 41.75 -3.08
C THR A 880 -16.07 41.53 -2.10
N ASN A 881 -15.92 40.58 -1.18
CA ASN A 881 -16.89 40.31 -0.13
C ASN A 881 -16.18 39.85 1.15
N PRO A 882 -16.18 40.66 2.23
CA PRO A 882 -15.53 40.30 3.49
C PRO A 882 -16.32 39.28 4.32
N SER A 883 -17.50 38.86 3.86
CA SER A 883 -18.40 37.99 4.62
C SER A 883 -19.38 37.21 3.72
N ALA A 884 -18.85 36.56 2.69
CA ALA A 884 -19.65 35.63 1.90
C ALA A 884 -20.02 34.41 2.75
N ALA A 885 -21.28 33.98 2.69
CA ALA A 885 -21.70 32.75 3.37
C ALA A 885 -21.27 31.52 2.55
N LEU A 886 -20.47 30.65 3.15
CA LEU A 886 -19.99 29.44 2.51
C LEU A 886 -21.10 28.37 2.44
N ASN A 887 -21.29 27.76 1.27
CA ASN A 887 -22.24 26.66 1.07
C ASN A 887 -21.56 25.53 0.29
N ILE A 888 -21.18 24.47 1.00
CA ILE A 888 -20.60 23.25 0.41
C ILE A 888 -21.66 22.14 0.41
N GLY A 889 -21.81 21.47 -0.73
CA GLY A 889 -22.71 20.33 -0.89
C GLY A 889 -22.30 19.11 -0.06
N SER A 890 -23.21 18.14 0.11
CA SER A 890 -22.84 16.86 0.72
C SER A 890 -22.10 15.99 -0.30
N ALA A 891 -21.02 15.36 0.15
CA ALA A 891 -20.31 14.34 -0.61
C ALA A 891 -21.01 12.97 -0.49
N ASP A 892 -20.77 12.08 -1.45
CA ASP A 892 -21.30 10.71 -1.47
C ASP A 892 -20.77 9.87 -0.30
N CYS A 893 -19.50 10.08 0.06
CA CYS A 893 -18.94 9.64 1.34
C CYS A 893 -19.02 10.82 2.33
N PRO A 894 -19.82 10.73 3.42
CA PRO A 894 -19.98 11.83 4.36
C PRO A 894 -18.65 12.17 5.06
N ARG A 895 -18.10 13.34 4.71
CA ARG A 895 -16.83 13.87 5.22
C ARG A 895 -16.99 15.28 5.75
N TYR A 896 -16.02 15.73 6.55
CA TYR A 896 -16.04 17.08 7.08
C TYR A 896 -16.23 18.14 5.98
N ARG A 897 -17.18 19.05 6.21
CA ARG A 897 -17.41 20.27 5.43
C ARG A 897 -17.68 21.40 6.40
N ALA A 898 -17.17 22.59 6.10
CA ALA A 898 -17.52 23.79 6.88
C ALA A 898 -19.00 24.14 6.64
N THR A 899 -19.72 24.39 7.74
CA THR A 899 -21.13 24.81 7.76
C THR A 899 -21.24 26.08 8.60
N ASN A 900 -22.27 26.91 8.39
CA ASN A 900 -22.47 28.16 9.13
C ASN A 900 -21.24 29.11 9.13
N MET A 901 -20.39 29.04 8.12
CA MET A 901 -19.12 29.78 8.08
C MET A 901 -19.22 30.98 7.13
N GLU A 902 -18.74 32.13 7.59
CA GLU A 902 -18.47 33.30 6.75
C GLU A 902 -17.00 33.32 6.31
N ILE A 903 -16.79 33.57 5.02
CA ILE A 903 -15.48 33.60 4.35
C ILE A 903 -15.25 34.94 3.65
N ILE A 904 -13.98 35.24 3.38
CA ILE A 904 -13.55 36.40 2.60
C ILE A 904 -13.32 35.96 1.14
N GLU A 905 -13.93 36.68 0.21
CA GLU A 905 -13.69 36.56 -1.22
C GLU A 905 -12.92 37.76 -1.77
N LEU A 906 -12.11 37.50 -2.79
CA LEU A 906 -11.23 38.46 -3.45
C LEU A 906 -11.69 38.72 -4.88
N ASP A 907 -11.16 39.76 -5.52
CA ASP A 907 -11.43 40.11 -6.91
C ASP A 907 -10.78 39.15 -7.92
N THR A 908 -9.63 38.59 -7.54
CA THR A 908 -8.77 37.76 -8.37
C THR A 908 -8.84 36.32 -7.89
N ASP A 909 -9.20 35.39 -8.78
CA ASP A 909 -9.00 33.97 -8.50
C ASP A 909 -7.52 33.63 -8.68
N PHE A 910 -6.88 33.24 -7.59
CA PHE A 910 -5.47 32.83 -7.58
C PHE A 910 -5.27 31.39 -8.07
N GLY A 911 -6.34 30.61 -8.22
CA GLY A 911 -6.32 29.18 -8.49
C GLY A 911 -6.33 28.35 -7.21
N SER A 912 -6.78 27.09 -7.33
CA SER A 912 -7.00 26.18 -6.20
C SER A 912 -5.73 25.65 -5.53
N THR A 913 -4.55 25.88 -6.12
CA THR A 913 -3.28 25.31 -5.66
C THR A 913 -2.53 26.15 -4.63
N PHE A 914 -2.94 27.40 -4.37
CA PHE A 914 -2.18 28.32 -3.52
C PHE A 914 -2.88 28.54 -2.17
N SER A 915 -2.35 27.91 -1.11
CA SER A 915 -2.68 28.25 0.28
C SER A 915 -1.68 29.26 0.85
N GLY A 916 -2.15 30.15 1.72
CA GLY A 916 -1.34 31.27 2.22
C GLY A 916 -2.04 32.09 3.29
N VAL A 917 -1.69 33.37 3.38
CA VAL A 917 -2.15 34.30 4.42
C VAL A 917 -2.44 35.66 3.80
N LEU A 918 -3.53 36.30 4.24
CA LEU A 918 -3.91 37.67 3.86
C LEU A 918 -3.41 38.66 4.91
N THR A 919 -2.62 39.63 4.49
CA THR A 919 -2.07 40.69 5.35
C THR A 919 -2.36 42.09 4.82
N ASP A 920 -2.21 43.07 5.71
CA ASP A 920 -2.02 44.46 5.29
C ASP A 920 -0.59 44.70 4.76
N ASP A 921 -0.33 45.95 4.34
CA ASP A 921 0.97 46.43 3.85
C ASP A 921 2.09 46.43 4.92
N LEU A 922 1.74 46.25 6.20
CA LEU A 922 2.69 46.15 7.32
C LEU A 922 3.03 44.70 7.67
N GLY A 923 2.39 43.71 7.03
CA GLY A 923 2.58 42.29 7.33
C GLY A 923 1.81 41.78 8.54
N ARG A 924 0.72 42.45 8.94
CA ARG A 924 -0.16 41.99 10.04
C ARG A 924 -1.29 41.14 9.47
N VAL A 925 -1.58 40.01 10.11
CA VAL A 925 -2.47 38.97 9.56
C VAL A 925 -3.94 39.25 9.84
N GLN A 926 -4.75 39.21 8.78
CA GLN A 926 -6.21 39.41 8.85
C GLN A 926 -7.00 38.12 8.61
N ALA A 927 -6.47 37.20 7.80
CA ALA A 927 -7.11 35.91 7.48
C ALA A 927 -6.11 34.89 6.93
N ILE A 928 -6.42 33.60 7.06
CA ILE A 928 -5.69 32.50 6.40
C ILE A 928 -6.37 32.20 5.06
N TRP A 929 -5.62 32.11 3.98
CA TRP A 929 -6.13 31.70 2.67
C TRP A 929 -6.08 30.16 2.59
N GLY A 930 -7.15 29.53 3.07
CA GLY A 930 -7.21 28.09 3.38
C GLY A 930 -8.03 27.27 2.38
N SER A 931 -7.64 26.01 2.19
CA SER A 931 -8.23 25.09 1.22
C SER A 931 -9.55 24.48 1.72
N PHE A 932 -10.52 24.32 0.83
CA PHE A 932 -11.82 23.69 1.05
C PHE A 932 -12.04 22.60 0.00
N SER A 933 -12.64 21.48 0.40
CA SER A 933 -12.95 20.35 -0.48
C SER A 933 -14.45 20.26 -0.75
N THR A 934 -14.80 20.03 -2.02
CA THR A 934 -16.16 19.75 -2.50
C THR A 934 -16.11 18.59 -3.50
N GLN A 935 -17.26 17.97 -3.78
CA GLN A 935 -17.36 16.89 -4.75
C GLN A 935 -18.30 17.32 -5.87
N LEU A 936 -17.82 17.30 -7.11
CA LEU A 936 -18.58 17.68 -8.29
C LEU A 936 -19.00 16.44 -9.07
N LYS A 937 -20.27 16.38 -9.49
CA LYS A 937 -20.82 15.27 -10.27
C LYS A 937 -20.90 15.69 -11.73
N TYR A 938 -19.96 15.19 -12.54
CA TYR A 938 -19.88 15.50 -13.97
C TYR A 938 -20.67 14.51 -14.83
N SER A 939 -21.07 13.36 -14.28
CA SER A 939 -21.92 12.36 -14.94
C SER A 939 -22.70 11.52 -13.93
N CYS A 940 -23.45 10.50 -14.39
CA CYS A 940 -24.16 9.57 -13.52
C CYS A 940 -23.26 8.53 -12.82
N SER A 941 -21.97 8.45 -13.16
CA SER A 941 -21.04 7.45 -12.60
C SER A 941 -19.71 8.02 -12.08
N SER A 942 -19.24 9.18 -12.57
CA SER A 942 -18.01 9.81 -12.08
C SER A 942 -18.27 11.07 -11.23
N SER A 943 -17.81 10.99 -9.98
CA SER A 943 -17.72 12.11 -9.05
C SER A 943 -16.25 12.49 -8.84
N GLU A 944 -15.89 13.75 -9.04
CA GLU A 944 -14.52 14.22 -8.85
C GLU A 944 -14.40 15.12 -7.61
N ASP A 945 -13.34 14.93 -6.85
CA ASP A 945 -12.98 15.80 -5.74
C ASP A 945 -12.34 17.09 -6.28
N HIS A 946 -13.00 18.22 -6.00
CA HIS A 946 -12.53 19.53 -6.38
C HIS A 946 -12.15 20.33 -5.13
N GLN A 947 -11.00 20.99 -5.18
CA GLN A 947 -10.52 21.86 -4.12
C GLN A 947 -10.59 23.32 -4.57
N PHE A 948 -10.92 24.22 -3.65
CA PHE A 948 -10.94 25.66 -3.87
C PHE A 948 -10.49 26.38 -2.60
N VAL A 949 -9.94 27.60 -2.73
CA VAL A 949 -9.34 28.33 -1.61
C VAL A 949 -10.13 29.60 -1.33
N ARG A 950 -10.31 29.94 -0.05
CA ARG A 950 -11.03 31.13 0.44
C ARG A 950 -10.42 31.67 1.74
N GLY A 951 -10.68 32.94 2.04
CA GLY A 951 -10.16 33.58 3.25
C GLY A 951 -10.93 33.19 4.50
N ILE A 952 -10.25 32.56 5.44
CA ILE A 952 -10.71 32.18 6.78
C ILE A 952 -10.34 33.32 7.75
N PRO A 953 -11.31 34.05 8.32
CA PRO A 953 -11.02 35.18 9.20
C PRO A 953 -10.20 34.81 10.45
N ILE A 954 -9.19 35.60 10.78
CA ILE A 954 -8.24 35.28 11.87
C ILE A 954 -8.86 35.34 13.28
N TYR A 955 -10.00 36.02 13.46
CA TYR A 955 -10.58 36.28 14.78
C TYR A 955 -10.99 35.00 15.53
N TRP A 956 -11.47 33.97 14.83
CA TRP A 956 -11.77 32.67 15.45
C TRP A 956 -10.53 31.99 16.01
N ILE A 957 -9.42 32.08 15.28
CA ILE A 957 -8.14 31.50 15.66
C ILE A 957 -7.57 32.27 16.85
N SER A 958 -7.69 33.61 16.86
CA SER A 958 -7.32 34.44 18.02
C SER A 958 -8.12 34.07 19.27
N GLN A 959 -9.46 33.99 19.19
CA GLN A 959 -10.29 33.59 20.34
C GLN A 959 -9.92 32.20 20.88
N THR A 960 -9.63 31.25 19.98
CA THR A 960 -9.23 29.88 20.34
C THR A 960 -7.86 29.87 21.01
N LEU A 961 -6.91 30.67 20.50
CA LEU A 961 -5.58 30.84 21.06
C LEU A 961 -5.63 31.49 22.45
N ASP A 962 -6.44 32.53 22.62
CA ASP A 962 -6.62 33.22 23.91
C ASP A 962 -7.14 32.25 24.99
N LYS A 963 -8.05 31.33 24.65
CA LYS A 963 -8.50 30.26 25.58
C LYS A 963 -7.35 29.33 25.99
N ILE A 964 -6.54 28.86 25.04
CA ILE A 964 -5.40 27.96 25.29
C ILE A 964 -4.34 28.64 26.18
N ILE A 965 -4.08 29.93 25.98
CA ILE A 965 -3.10 30.71 26.76
C ILE A 965 -3.63 31.08 28.15
N SER A 966 -4.90 31.47 28.27
CA SER A 966 -5.45 32.12 29.48
C SER A 966 -5.78 31.20 30.66
N GLY A 967 -5.68 29.88 30.51
CA GLY A 967 -5.67 28.97 31.67
C GLY A 967 -7.06 28.58 32.22
N ALA A 968 -8.10 28.51 31.38
CA ALA A 968 -9.47 28.23 31.81
C ALA A 968 -9.69 26.83 32.45
N LYS A 969 -10.85 26.63 33.11
CA LYS A 969 -11.30 25.36 33.72
C LYS A 969 -11.74 24.31 32.67
N GLU A 970 -10.96 24.14 31.62
CA GLU A 970 -11.25 23.26 30.48
C GLU A 970 -10.40 21.97 30.58
N PRO A 971 -10.80 20.86 29.91
CA PRO A 971 -10.04 19.62 29.92
C PRO A 971 -8.59 19.85 29.46
N THR A 972 -7.62 19.39 30.25
CA THR A 972 -6.21 19.60 29.92
C THR A 972 -5.68 18.52 28.99
N ARG A 973 -4.98 18.91 27.92
CA ARG A 973 -4.19 18.02 27.06
C ARG A 973 -2.71 18.24 27.32
N LEU A 974 -1.94 17.16 27.19
CA LEU A 974 -0.49 17.19 27.20
C LEU A 974 0.03 17.81 25.89
N ILE A 975 0.83 18.87 25.97
CA ILE A 975 1.52 19.46 24.81
C ILE A 975 2.97 19.69 25.20
N ASN A 976 3.89 19.01 24.52
CA ASN A 976 5.33 19.13 24.76
C ASN A 976 5.68 19.08 26.26
N GLY A 977 5.03 18.22 27.06
CA GLY A 977 5.21 18.22 28.53
C GLY A 977 4.15 18.77 29.41
N VAL A 978 3.48 19.80 28.92
CA VAL A 978 2.78 20.69 29.80
C VAL A 978 1.30 20.44 29.61
N LYS A 979 0.61 20.09 30.70
CA LYS A 979 -0.85 20.02 30.69
C LYS A 979 -1.40 21.43 30.46
N ARG A 980 -2.01 21.67 29.30
CA ARG A 980 -2.63 22.94 28.89
C ARG A 980 -4.14 22.76 28.69
N PRO A 981 -4.99 23.72 29.06
CA PRO A 981 -6.43 23.62 28.85
C PRO A 981 -6.78 23.68 27.36
N MET A 982 -7.63 22.76 26.91
CA MET A 982 -8.10 22.70 25.52
C MET A 982 -9.49 23.33 25.39
N PRO A 983 -9.71 24.24 24.42
CA PRO A 983 -10.97 24.95 24.28
C PRO A 983 -12.10 23.98 23.96
N VAL A 984 -13.22 24.13 24.68
CA VAL A 984 -14.46 23.43 24.37
C VAL A 984 -15.42 24.41 23.70
N THR A 985 -16.15 23.95 22.69
CA THR A 985 -17.04 24.80 21.88
C THR A 985 -18.50 24.41 22.12
N LYS A 986 -19.30 25.34 22.66
CA LYS A 986 -20.76 25.25 22.66
C LYS A 986 -21.28 25.64 21.28
N LEU A 987 -22.15 24.81 20.72
CA LEU A 987 -22.68 24.95 19.38
C LEU A 987 -24.20 24.76 19.37
N LEU A 988 -24.86 25.43 18.44
CA LEU A 988 -26.19 25.07 17.99
C LEU A 988 -26.02 24.17 16.75
N GLU A 989 -26.23 22.86 16.90
CA GLU A 989 -26.01 21.85 15.85
C GLU A 989 -27.10 21.86 14.76
N VAL A 990 -27.23 22.99 14.06
CA VAL A 990 -28.22 23.27 13.01
C VAL A 990 -27.50 23.85 11.80
N GLU A 991 -27.74 23.32 10.61
CA GLU A 991 -27.25 23.93 9.36
C GLU A 991 -28.18 25.08 8.96
N LEU A 992 -27.60 26.27 8.82
CA LEU A 992 -28.29 27.52 8.52
C LEU A 992 -27.81 28.08 7.18
N TYR A 993 -28.69 28.82 6.51
CA TYR A 993 -28.35 29.55 5.28
C TYR A 993 -28.97 30.95 5.27
N PRO A 994 -28.29 31.98 4.74
CA PRO A 994 -28.85 33.31 4.66
C PRO A 994 -29.95 33.38 3.61
N THR A 995 -30.99 34.14 3.92
CA THR A 995 -32.08 34.51 3.02
C THR A 995 -32.25 36.02 3.05
N LEU A 996 -32.18 36.69 1.89
CA LEU A 996 -32.40 38.13 1.78
C LEU A 996 -33.79 38.52 2.30
N LEU A 997 -33.91 39.65 2.99
CA LEU A 997 -35.18 40.11 3.58
C LEU A 997 -36.28 40.34 2.53
N SER A 998 -35.92 40.68 1.29
CA SER A 998 -36.86 40.75 0.15
C SER A 998 -37.52 39.40 -0.14
N LYS A 999 -36.77 38.29 -0.02
CA LYS A 999 -37.27 36.92 -0.15
C LYS A 999 -37.96 36.46 1.14
N ALA A 1000 -37.49 36.88 2.32
CA ALA A 1000 -38.16 36.60 3.59
C ALA A 1000 -39.60 37.18 3.63
N ARG A 1001 -39.79 38.40 3.10
CA ARG A 1001 -41.11 39.03 2.96
C ARG A 1001 -42.08 38.20 2.10
N SER A 1002 -41.59 37.52 1.06
CA SER A 1002 -42.41 36.63 0.22
C SER A 1002 -42.93 35.38 0.95
N TYR A 1003 -42.29 35.00 2.07
CA TYR A 1003 -42.77 33.95 2.98
C TYR A 1003 -43.65 34.49 4.13
N GLY A 1004 -44.02 35.78 4.08
CA GLY A 1004 -44.95 36.40 5.04
C GLY A 1004 -44.31 37.03 6.28
N LEU A 1005 -42.98 37.19 6.34
CA LEU A 1005 -42.32 37.90 7.45
C LEU A 1005 -42.90 39.32 7.56
N SER A 1006 -43.30 39.72 8.77
CA SER A 1006 -43.99 40.99 8.99
C SER A 1006 -43.08 42.19 8.74
N ASP A 1007 -43.67 43.26 8.19
CA ASP A 1007 -42.95 44.51 7.94
C ASP A 1007 -42.39 45.13 9.25
N SER A 1008 -42.91 44.75 10.43
CA SER A 1008 -42.39 45.18 11.73
C SER A 1008 -40.94 44.78 12.00
N TRP A 1009 -40.49 43.61 11.53
CA TRP A 1009 -39.09 43.18 11.65
C TRP A 1009 -38.18 43.76 10.56
N ILE A 1010 -38.77 44.22 9.47
CA ILE A 1010 -38.07 44.75 8.28
C ILE A 1010 -37.88 46.27 8.40
N GLN A 1011 -38.90 47.03 8.83
CA GLN A 1011 -38.90 48.48 8.96
C GLN A 1011 -39.77 48.97 10.12
N VAL A 1012 -39.15 49.37 11.24
CA VAL A 1012 -39.79 50.23 12.25
C VAL A 1012 -38.83 51.34 12.70
N LEU A 1013 -39.36 52.56 12.70
CA LEU A 1013 -38.65 53.82 12.99
C LEU A 1013 -39.31 54.58 14.17
N THR A 1014 -39.87 53.85 15.14
CA THR A 1014 -40.60 54.41 16.30
C THR A 1014 -39.96 54.05 17.64
N SER A 1015 -39.90 55.05 18.51
CA SER A 1015 -38.91 55.20 19.60
C SER A 1015 -39.14 54.38 20.89
N SER A 1016 -39.77 53.20 20.82
CA SER A 1016 -40.18 52.46 22.03
C SER A 1016 -39.64 51.03 22.09
N ASP A 1017 -39.79 50.24 21.04
CA ASP A 1017 -39.43 48.82 21.01
C ASP A 1017 -38.70 48.45 19.70
N ILE A 1018 -37.36 48.53 19.68
CA ILE A 1018 -36.59 48.35 18.45
C ILE A 1018 -36.15 46.90 18.27
N LYS A 1019 -36.94 46.12 17.51
CA LYS A 1019 -36.58 44.81 16.94
C LYS A 1019 -36.53 44.90 15.40
N ALA A 1020 -35.48 45.54 14.87
CA ALA A 1020 -35.35 45.77 13.42
C ALA A 1020 -34.06 45.15 12.85
N LEU A 1021 -34.19 44.12 12.01
CA LEU A 1021 -33.05 43.40 11.41
C LEU A 1021 -32.19 44.33 10.54
N VAL A 1022 -32.84 45.23 9.79
CA VAL A 1022 -32.17 46.24 8.93
C VAL A 1022 -31.35 47.26 9.74
N LYS A 1023 -31.67 47.49 11.02
CA LYS A 1023 -30.87 48.36 11.89
C LYS A 1023 -29.59 47.66 12.37
N LYS A 1024 -29.63 46.34 12.56
CA LYS A 1024 -28.47 45.55 12.99
C LYS A 1024 -27.48 45.33 11.83
N ASP A 1025 -27.99 44.96 10.65
CA ASP A 1025 -27.17 44.83 9.44
C ASP A 1025 -27.80 45.58 8.24
N PRO A 1026 -27.41 46.86 8.02
CA PRO A 1026 -27.93 47.66 6.92
C PRO A 1026 -27.37 47.26 5.54
N ILE A 1027 -26.30 46.45 5.50
CA ILE A 1027 -25.56 46.07 4.29
C ILE A 1027 -26.10 44.74 3.75
N ARG A 1028 -26.01 43.65 4.52
CA ARG A 1028 -26.37 42.30 4.05
C ARG A 1028 -27.89 42.09 3.96
N ARG A 1029 -28.66 42.77 4.82
CA ARG A 1029 -30.14 42.77 4.83
C ARG A 1029 -30.74 41.36 4.69
N GLN A 1030 -30.29 40.45 5.55
CA GLN A 1030 -30.60 39.03 5.50
C GLN A 1030 -31.17 38.52 6.84
N VAL A 1031 -31.80 37.36 6.79
CA VAL A 1031 -32.22 36.56 7.95
C VAL A 1031 -31.71 35.13 7.76
N LEU A 1032 -31.36 34.44 8.85
CA LEU A 1032 -30.89 33.05 8.79
C LEU A 1032 -32.09 32.09 8.76
N ARG A 1033 -32.04 31.09 7.88
CA ARG A 1033 -33.08 30.08 7.71
C ARG A 1033 -32.50 28.68 7.92
N VAL A 1034 -33.26 27.80 8.57
CA VAL A 1034 -32.87 26.42 8.87
C VAL A 1034 -32.89 25.56 7.61
N LYS A 1035 -31.75 24.97 7.25
CA LYS A 1035 -31.60 23.98 6.17
C LYS A 1035 -31.89 22.56 6.68
N GLY A 1036 -31.44 22.26 7.90
CA GLY A 1036 -31.69 21.00 8.61
C GLY A 1036 -30.96 20.99 9.95
N CYS A 1037 -31.33 20.06 10.84
CA CYS A 1037 -30.66 19.83 12.12
C CYS A 1037 -29.73 18.62 12.01
N LEU A 1038 -28.65 18.58 12.80
CA LEU A 1038 -27.85 17.36 12.91
C LEU A 1038 -28.64 16.32 13.72
N ALA A 1039 -28.56 15.06 13.28
CA ALA A 1039 -29.27 13.97 13.93
C ALA A 1039 -28.73 13.66 15.33
N GLY A 1040 -29.62 13.44 16.30
CA GLY A 1040 -29.31 13.31 17.72
C GLY A 1040 -28.84 14.61 18.39
N SER A 1041 -29.14 15.78 17.82
CA SER A 1041 -28.85 17.09 18.45
C SER A 1041 -30.00 17.55 19.35
N LYS A 1042 -29.73 18.45 20.29
CA LYS A 1042 -30.77 19.07 21.13
C LYS A 1042 -31.75 19.98 20.36
N ALA A 1043 -31.45 20.26 19.09
CA ALA A 1043 -32.26 21.09 18.20
C ALA A 1043 -33.23 20.30 17.30
N GLU A 1044 -32.96 19.02 17.05
CA GLU A 1044 -33.65 18.17 16.06
C GLU A 1044 -35.18 18.15 16.20
N ASN A 1045 -35.69 18.02 17.42
CA ASN A 1045 -37.12 17.96 17.70
C ASN A 1045 -37.79 19.34 17.93
N LEU A 1046 -37.04 20.44 17.80
CA LEU A 1046 -37.52 21.80 18.12
C LEU A 1046 -37.56 22.71 16.88
N LEU A 1047 -36.54 22.62 16.02
CA LEU A 1047 -36.39 23.44 14.82
C LEU A 1047 -36.68 22.62 13.56
N GLU A 1048 -37.52 23.17 12.68
CA GLU A 1048 -37.95 22.53 11.43
C GLU A 1048 -37.25 23.14 10.22
N GLN A 1049 -37.10 22.35 9.14
CA GLN A 1049 -36.57 22.85 7.89
C GLN A 1049 -37.41 24.02 7.36
N GLY A 1050 -36.76 25.17 7.17
CA GLY A 1050 -37.38 26.37 6.64
C GLY A 1050 -37.83 27.40 7.69
N ASP A 1051 -37.64 27.13 8.99
CA ASP A 1051 -37.78 28.13 10.06
C ASP A 1051 -36.80 29.30 9.85
N MET A 1052 -37.22 30.53 10.16
CA MET A 1052 -36.31 31.68 10.19
C MET A 1052 -35.95 32.05 11.63
N VAL A 1053 -34.67 32.25 11.92
CA VAL A 1053 -34.19 32.71 13.23
C VAL A 1053 -34.19 34.24 13.23
N LEU A 1054 -35.04 34.84 14.07
CA LEU A 1054 -35.20 36.30 14.14
C LEU A 1054 -34.37 36.93 15.26
N ALA A 1055 -34.33 36.28 16.42
CA ALA A 1055 -33.64 36.78 17.61
C ALA A 1055 -33.20 35.66 18.55
N ILE A 1056 -32.13 35.89 19.31
CA ILE A 1056 -31.68 35.04 20.43
C ILE A 1056 -31.59 35.92 21.67
N ASN A 1057 -32.12 35.46 22.81
CA ASN A 1057 -32.17 36.19 24.07
C ASN A 1057 -32.80 37.61 23.95
N LYS A 1058 -33.72 37.77 22.99
CA LYS A 1058 -34.37 39.03 22.52
C LYS A 1058 -33.50 39.95 21.65
N GLU A 1059 -32.23 39.67 21.43
CA GLU A 1059 -31.40 40.40 20.47
C GLU A 1059 -31.61 39.88 19.03
N PRO A 1060 -31.77 40.76 18.02
CA PRO A 1060 -31.94 40.33 16.63
C PRO A 1060 -30.70 39.60 16.08
N VAL A 1061 -30.91 38.63 15.20
CA VAL A 1061 -29.86 37.77 14.61
C VAL A 1061 -29.85 37.90 13.09
N THR A 1062 -28.66 38.13 12.52
CA THR A 1062 -28.45 38.47 11.11
C THR A 1062 -27.28 37.74 10.45
N CYS A 1063 -26.27 37.32 11.22
CA CYS A 1063 -25.09 36.59 10.75
C CYS A 1063 -24.83 35.34 11.59
N PHE A 1064 -24.03 34.39 11.11
CA PHE A 1064 -23.75 33.16 11.87
C PHE A 1064 -23.02 33.47 13.19
N ARG A 1065 -22.14 34.47 13.15
CA ARG A 1065 -21.42 35.00 14.30
C ARG A 1065 -22.35 35.45 15.44
N ASP A 1066 -23.51 36.05 15.15
CA ASP A 1066 -24.48 36.44 16.19
C ASP A 1066 -24.94 35.25 17.05
N ILE A 1067 -25.01 34.05 16.45
CA ILE A 1067 -25.41 32.81 17.13
C ILE A 1067 -24.25 32.26 17.94
N GLU A 1068 -23.04 32.28 17.38
CA GLU A 1068 -21.82 31.81 18.06
C GLU A 1068 -21.44 32.70 19.24
N ASP A 1069 -21.46 34.03 19.09
CA ASP A 1069 -21.23 34.98 20.18
C ASP A 1069 -22.27 34.74 21.31
N ALA A 1070 -23.55 34.50 21.00
CA ALA A 1070 -24.57 34.13 21.98
C ALA A 1070 -24.36 32.74 22.63
N CYS A 1071 -23.76 31.78 21.91
CA CYS A 1071 -23.35 30.50 22.49
C CYS A 1071 -22.16 30.68 23.47
N GLN A 1072 -21.20 31.56 23.15
CA GLN A 1072 -20.06 31.86 24.02
C GLN A 1072 -20.47 32.64 25.28
N GLU A 1073 -21.50 33.48 25.23
CA GLU A 1073 -22.03 34.15 26.43
C GLU A 1073 -22.55 33.15 27.49
N LEU A 1074 -23.07 31.99 27.07
CA LEU A 1074 -23.44 30.90 27.97
C LEU A 1074 -22.25 30.25 28.69
N ASP A 1075 -21.00 30.52 28.31
CA ASP A 1075 -19.81 30.10 29.07
C ASP A 1075 -19.51 31.05 30.24
N ARG A 1076 -19.97 32.30 30.18
CA ARG A 1076 -19.70 33.34 31.18
C ARG A 1076 -20.72 33.37 32.32
N CYS A 1077 -21.93 32.86 32.09
CA CYS A 1077 -23.01 32.83 33.09
C CYS A 1077 -23.18 31.44 33.70
N SER A 1078 -22.87 31.30 34.99
CA SER A 1078 -22.94 30.03 35.74
C SER A 1078 -24.37 29.49 35.95
N ASP A 1079 -25.38 30.36 35.86
CA ASP A 1079 -26.78 30.04 36.24
C ASP A 1079 -27.67 29.60 35.07
N ASN A 1080 -27.14 29.55 33.83
CA ASN A 1080 -27.93 29.17 32.66
C ASN A 1080 -27.87 27.65 32.40
N ASP A 1081 -29.05 27.05 32.25
CA ASP A 1081 -29.32 25.61 32.05
C ASP A 1081 -28.91 25.07 30.66
N GLY A 1082 -27.87 25.64 30.05
CA GLY A 1082 -27.36 25.29 28.72
C GLY A 1082 -28.34 25.55 27.56
N LYS A 1083 -29.32 26.44 27.74
CA LYS A 1083 -30.42 26.69 26.79
C LYS A 1083 -30.41 28.14 26.29
N LEU A 1084 -30.59 28.32 24.99
CA LEU A 1084 -30.80 29.61 24.32
C LEU A 1084 -32.30 29.87 24.16
N LYS A 1085 -32.74 31.11 24.41
CA LYS A 1085 -34.10 31.53 24.09
C LYS A 1085 -34.17 32.08 22.67
N ILE A 1086 -34.64 31.27 21.72
CA ILE A 1086 -34.66 31.60 20.29
C ILE A 1086 -36.08 32.05 19.90
N THR A 1087 -36.19 33.20 19.24
CA THR A 1087 -37.42 33.65 18.57
C THR A 1087 -37.33 33.25 17.09
N ILE A 1088 -38.22 32.36 16.66
CA ILE A 1088 -38.31 31.90 15.28
C ILE A 1088 -39.59 32.39 14.60
N PHE A 1089 -39.60 32.33 13.27
CA PHE A 1089 -40.77 32.54 12.44
C PHE A 1089 -41.09 31.27 11.64
N ARG A 1090 -42.27 30.67 11.91
CA ARG A 1090 -42.78 29.45 11.27
C ARG A 1090 -44.21 29.71 10.78
N GLN A 1091 -44.48 29.44 9.49
CA GLN A 1091 -45.83 29.52 8.88
C GLN A 1091 -46.63 30.80 9.20
N GLY A 1092 -46.01 31.98 9.14
CA GLY A 1092 -46.71 33.26 9.41
C GLY A 1092 -46.83 33.65 10.89
N ARG A 1093 -46.23 32.89 11.82
CA ARG A 1093 -46.31 33.14 13.27
C ARG A 1093 -44.92 33.23 13.90
N GLU A 1094 -44.78 34.13 14.87
CA GLU A 1094 -43.63 34.18 15.78
C GLU A 1094 -43.80 33.13 16.89
N ILE A 1095 -42.73 32.40 17.18
CA ILE A 1095 -42.68 31.37 18.22
C ILE A 1095 -41.40 31.57 19.04
N GLU A 1096 -41.53 31.64 20.37
CA GLU A 1096 -40.37 31.59 21.27
C GLU A 1096 -40.11 30.13 21.69
N LEU A 1097 -38.89 29.65 21.47
CA LEU A 1097 -38.42 28.31 21.83
C LEU A 1097 -37.24 28.39 22.81
N LEU A 1098 -37.09 27.37 23.65
CA LEU A 1098 -35.89 27.13 24.46
C LEU A 1098 -35.14 25.94 23.87
N VAL A 1099 -34.00 26.20 23.23
CA VAL A 1099 -33.20 25.19 22.52
C VAL A 1099 -31.88 24.98 23.27
N GLY A 1100 -31.53 23.73 23.53
CA GLY A 1100 -30.27 23.39 24.19
C GLY A 1100 -29.07 23.53 23.25
N THR A 1101 -27.91 23.97 23.77
CA THR A 1101 -26.64 23.91 23.04
C THR A 1101 -25.92 22.58 23.28
N ASP A 1102 -25.28 22.07 22.25
CA ASP A 1102 -24.42 20.89 22.30
C ASP A 1102 -22.95 21.29 22.50
N VAL A 1103 -22.18 20.42 23.16
CA VAL A 1103 -20.78 20.70 23.52
C VAL A 1103 -19.89 19.78 22.69
N ARG A 1104 -18.90 20.37 22.00
CA ARG A 1104 -17.90 19.62 21.23
C ARG A 1104 -16.50 19.99 21.69
N ASP A 1105 -15.67 18.97 21.88
CA ASP A 1105 -14.23 19.10 22.00
C ASP A 1105 -13.57 19.10 20.62
N GLY A 1106 -12.30 19.51 20.58
CA GLY A 1106 -11.54 19.58 19.33
C GLY A 1106 -10.76 18.31 18.98
N ASN A 1107 -11.04 17.17 19.62
CA ASN A 1107 -10.25 15.94 19.37
C ASN A 1107 -10.74 15.15 18.14
N GLY A 1108 -11.97 15.39 17.67
CA GLY A 1108 -12.60 14.57 16.63
C GLY A 1108 -12.91 13.16 17.15
N THR A 1109 -12.81 12.16 16.27
CA THR A 1109 -12.99 10.75 16.67
C THR A 1109 -11.81 10.25 17.51
N THR A 1110 -12.09 9.77 18.73
CA THR A 1110 -11.10 9.35 19.75
C THR A 1110 -11.06 7.84 20.01
N HIS A 1111 -12.04 7.07 19.52
CA HIS A 1111 -12.12 5.61 19.67
C HIS A 1111 -12.53 4.95 18.35
N VAL A 1112 -11.87 3.84 18.03
CA VAL A 1112 -12.02 3.11 16.76
C VAL A 1112 -11.82 1.63 17.02
N ILE A 1113 -12.64 0.77 16.42
CA ILE A 1113 -12.50 -0.68 16.54
C ILE A 1113 -12.27 -1.29 15.16
N ASN A 1114 -11.36 -2.27 15.07
CA ASN A 1114 -11.26 -3.18 13.95
C ASN A 1114 -11.82 -4.54 14.33
N TRP A 1115 -12.86 -4.96 13.61
CA TRP A 1115 -13.48 -6.27 13.77
C TRP A 1115 -13.58 -6.96 12.41
N CYS A 1116 -13.01 -8.16 12.26
CA CYS A 1116 -13.02 -8.90 11.00
C CYS A 1116 -12.55 -8.08 9.77
N GLY A 1117 -11.73 -7.04 9.97
CA GLY A 1117 -11.27 -6.12 8.92
C GLY A 1117 -12.24 -4.99 8.51
N CYS A 1118 -13.38 -4.79 9.17
CA CYS A 1118 -14.07 -3.49 9.14
C CYS A 1118 -13.50 -2.56 10.21
N ILE A 1119 -13.31 -1.30 9.85
CA ILE A 1119 -12.97 -0.20 10.77
C ILE A 1119 -14.28 0.51 11.10
N VAL A 1120 -14.65 0.49 12.38
CA VAL A 1120 -15.89 1.08 12.90
C VAL A 1120 -15.62 2.14 13.95
N GLN A 1121 -16.50 3.12 14.01
CA GLN A 1121 -16.45 4.28 14.91
C GLN A 1121 -17.87 4.75 15.23
N ASP A 1122 -18.00 5.73 16.13
CA ASP A 1122 -19.26 6.45 16.31
C ASP A 1122 -19.60 7.32 15.08
N PRO A 1123 -20.88 7.64 14.85
CA PRO A 1123 -21.29 8.52 13.75
C PRO A 1123 -20.72 9.93 13.93
N HIS A 1124 -19.73 10.28 13.12
CA HIS A 1124 -19.08 11.60 13.16
C HIS A 1124 -20.01 12.72 12.68
N SER A 1125 -19.61 13.97 12.94
CA SER A 1125 -20.45 15.15 12.68
C SER A 1125 -20.97 15.25 11.25
N ALA A 1126 -20.21 14.82 10.24
CA ALA A 1126 -20.62 14.84 8.85
C ALA A 1126 -21.71 13.81 8.50
N VAL A 1127 -21.71 12.62 9.14
CA VAL A 1127 -22.81 11.64 9.02
C VAL A 1127 -24.06 12.18 9.71
N ARG A 1128 -23.91 12.73 10.92
CA ARG A 1128 -25.03 13.35 11.66
C ARG A 1128 -25.64 14.53 10.91
N ALA A 1129 -24.85 15.27 10.14
CA ALA A 1129 -25.31 16.38 9.28
C ALA A 1129 -26.15 15.95 8.06
N LEU A 1130 -26.34 14.64 7.82
CA LEU A 1130 -27.34 14.14 6.87
C LEU A 1130 -28.78 14.21 7.41
N GLY A 1131 -28.96 14.41 8.72
CA GLY A 1131 -30.28 14.50 9.36
C GLY A 1131 -31.00 13.15 9.53
N PHE A 1132 -30.27 12.04 9.52
CA PHE A 1132 -30.80 10.70 9.80
C PHE A 1132 -29.81 9.87 10.64
N LEU A 1133 -30.33 9.18 11.64
CA LEU A 1133 -29.69 8.09 12.39
C LEU A 1133 -30.68 6.92 12.52
N PRO A 1134 -30.21 5.68 12.76
CA PRO A 1134 -31.10 4.55 13.03
C PRO A 1134 -32.03 4.79 14.24
N GLU A 1135 -33.26 4.29 14.18
CA GLU A 1135 -34.22 4.40 15.29
C GLU A 1135 -33.79 3.59 16.53
N GLU A 1136 -32.94 2.57 16.33
CA GLU A 1136 -32.45 1.67 17.39
C GLU A 1136 -31.27 2.24 18.21
N GLY A 1137 -30.78 3.43 17.89
CA GLY A 1137 -29.69 4.11 18.60
C GLY A 1137 -28.73 4.85 17.66
N HIS A 1138 -27.74 5.54 18.21
CA HIS A 1138 -26.72 6.22 17.41
C HIS A 1138 -26.00 5.24 16.46
N GLY A 1139 -25.73 4.02 16.92
CA GLY A 1139 -25.34 2.87 16.11
C GLY A 1139 -23.88 2.91 15.64
N VAL A 1140 -23.32 1.72 15.44
CA VAL A 1140 -21.88 1.59 15.12
C VAL A 1140 -21.63 1.82 13.63
N TYR A 1141 -20.98 2.92 13.26
CA TYR A 1141 -20.80 3.33 11.88
C TYR A 1141 -19.57 2.67 11.23
N VAL A 1142 -19.77 2.01 10.08
CA VAL A 1142 -18.69 1.40 9.29
C VAL A 1142 -18.03 2.48 8.42
N ALA A 1143 -16.85 2.95 8.85
CA ALA A 1143 -16.07 3.94 8.13
C ALA A 1143 -15.31 3.35 6.93
N ARG A 1144 -14.74 2.14 7.09
CA ARG A 1144 -13.88 1.53 6.05
C ARG A 1144 -13.82 0.00 6.19
N TRP A 1145 -13.41 -0.69 5.13
CA TRP A 1145 -13.04 -2.11 5.15
C TRP A 1145 -11.61 -2.32 4.62
N CYS A 1146 -10.96 -3.39 5.04
CA CYS A 1146 -9.66 -3.82 4.54
C CYS A 1146 -9.82 -4.88 3.43
N HIS A 1147 -9.01 -4.79 2.37
CA HIS A 1147 -8.95 -5.85 1.35
C HIS A 1147 -8.37 -7.15 1.95
N GLY A 1148 -8.90 -8.30 1.49
CA GLY A 1148 -8.49 -9.61 2.02
C GLY A 1148 -9.10 -9.98 3.38
N SER A 1149 -10.08 -9.21 3.86
CA SER A 1149 -10.79 -9.47 5.11
C SER A 1149 -12.07 -10.31 4.95
N PRO A 1150 -12.57 -10.96 6.01
CA PRO A 1150 -13.90 -11.57 6.01
C PRO A 1150 -15.01 -10.57 5.62
N VAL A 1151 -14.95 -9.35 6.14
CA VAL A 1151 -15.87 -8.25 5.81
C VAL A 1151 -15.90 -7.98 4.30
N HIS A 1152 -14.74 -7.94 3.65
CA HIS A 1152 -14.63 -7.81 2.18
C HIS A 1152 -15.20 -9.03 1.42
N ARG A 1153 -15.05 -10.25 1.94
CA ARG A 1153 -15.65 -11.48 1.37
C ARG A 1153 -17.18 -11.46 1.41
N TYR A 1154 -17.76 -11.07 2.54
CA TYR A 1154 -19.20 -11.16 2.80
C TYR A 1154 -19.99 -9.89 2.41
N GLY A 1155 -19.34 -8.83 1.95
CA GLY A 1155 -19.99 -7.64 1.38
C GLY A 1155 -20.42 -6.56 2.39
N LEU A 1156 -19.83 -6.54 3.58
CA LEU A 1156 -20.07 -5.50 4.58
C LEU A 1156 -19.18 -4.28 4.27
N TYR A 1157 -19.68 -3.37 3.44
CA TYR A 1157 -18.95 -2.16 3.04
C TYR A 1157 -19.25 -0.95 3.93
N ALA A 1158 -18.50 0.14 3.72
CA ALA A 1158 -18.73 1.42 4.40
C ALA A 1158 -20.11 2.02 4.10
N LEU A 1159 -20.44 3.14 4.76
CA LEU A 1159 -21.72 3.86 4.63
C LEU A 1159 -22.92 3.07 5.21
N GLN A 1160 -22.64 2.22 6.20
CA GLN A 1160 -23.63 1.41 6.90
C GLN A 1160 -23.44 1.51 8.42
N TRP A 1161 -24.54 1.52 9.16
CA TRP A 1161 -24.53 1.32 10.62
C TRP A 1161 -24.78 -0.16 10.95
N ILE A 1162 -24.01 -0.72 11.86
CA ILE A 1162 -24.29 -2.00 12.52
C ILE A 1162 -25.24 -1.71 13.68
N VAL A 1163 -26.44 -2.27 13.62
CA VAL A 1163 -27.50 -2.05 14.63
C VAL A 1163 -27.74 -3.29 15.50
N GLU A 1164 -27.47 -4.49 14.98
CA GLU A 1164 -27.52 -5.73 15.77
C GLU A 1164 -26.45 -6.72 15.33
N VAL A 1165 -25.92 -7.48 16.30
CA VAL A 1165 -25.01 -8.60 16.10
C VAL A 1165 -25.57 -9.81 16.85
N ASN A 1166 -25.82 -10.92 16.13
CA ASN A 1166 -26.48 -12.14 16.65
C ASN A 1166 -27.82 -11.87 17.36
N GLY A 1167 -28.55 -10.83 16.96
CA GLY A 1167 -29.82 -10.43 17.56
C GLY A 1167 -29.70 -9.64 18.87
N LYS A 1168 -28.48 -9.34 19.32
CA LYS A 1168 -28.22 -8.36 20.38
C LYS A 1168 -28.09 -6.96 19.76
N PRO A 1169 -28.78 -5.91 20.27
CA PRO A 1169 -28.66 -4.56 19.75
C PRO A 1169 -27.30 -3.94 20.10
N THR A 1170 -26.77 -3.12 19.20
CA THR A 1170 -25.48 -2.42 19.35
C THR A 1170 -25.67 -0.91 19.17
N PRO A 1171 -26.22 -0.20 20.18
CA PRO A 1171 -26.53 1.22 20.09
C PRO A 1171 -25.29 2.13 20.14
N ASP A 1172 -24.17 1.62 20.65
CA ASP A 1172 -22.88 2.30 20.85
C ASP A 1172 -21.70 1.33 20.63
N LEU A 1173 -20.47 1.85 20.60
CA LEU A 1173 -19.25 1.06 20.43
C LEU A 1173 -19.00 0.09 21.59
N ASP A 1174 -19.29 0.47 22.84
CA ASP A 1174 -19.03 -0.35 24.02
C ASP A 1174 -19.89 -1.63 24.03
N ALA A 1175 -21.18 -1.52 23.70
CA ALA A 1175 -22.07 -2.66 23.50
C ALA A 1175 -21.59 -3.56 22.36
N PHE A 1176 -21.10 -2.98 21.27
CA PHE A 1176 -20.52 -3.75 20.16
C PHE A 1176 -19.23 -4.49 20.57
N VAL A 1177 -18.35 -3.87 21.38
CA VAL A 1177 -17.19 -4.56 21.97
C VAL A 1177 -17.63 -5.69 22.90
N ALA A 1178 -18.66 -5.48 23.72
CA ALA A 1178 -19.18 -6.51 24.61
C ALA A 1178 -19.71 -7.74 23.83
N VAL A 1179 -20.47 -7.52 22.76
CA VAL A 1179 -21.00 -8.61 21.93
C VAL A 1179 -19.89 -9.31 21.12
N THR A 1180 -18.97 -8.57 20.50
CA THR A 1180 -17.89 -9.16 19.68
C THR A 1180 -16.86 -9.95 20.49
N LYS A 1181 -16.68 -9.65 21.78
CA LYS A 1181 -15.87 -10.44 22.72
C LYS A 1181 -16.37 -11.87 22.92
N GLU A 1182 -17.67 -12.11 22.83
CA GLU A 1182 -18.27 -13.45 23.03
C GLU A 1182 -18.02 -14.41 21.84
N ILE A 1183 -17.83 -13.87 20.62
CA ILE A 1183 -17.83 -14.65 19.37
C ILE A 1183 -16.49 -15.37 19.17
N GLU A 1184 -16.51 -16.67 18.86
CA GLU A 1184 -15.31 -17.50 18.72
C GLU A 1184 -14.73 -17.56 17.29
N HIS A 1185 -13.49 -18.05 17.16
CA HIS A 1185 -12.86 -18.23 15.85
C HIS A 1185 -13.62 -19.26 15.00
N GLY A 1186 -13.89 -18.92 13.75
CA GLY A 1186 -14.59 -19.78 12.78
C GLY A 1186 -16.12 -19.76 12.92
N GLU A 1187 -16.67 -19.06 13.90
CA GLU A 1187 -18.12 -18.95 14.13
C GLU A 1187 -18.79 -18.05 13.08
N PHE A 1188 -20.04 -18.38 12.72
CA PHE A 1188 -20.88 -17.56 11.85
C PHE A 1188 -21.68 -16.54 12.66
N VAL A 1189 -21.61 -15.29 12.23
CA VAL A 1189 -22.23 -14.13 12.87
C VAL A 1189 -23.27 -13.54 11.94
N ARG A 1190 -24.48 -13.34 12.45
CA ARG A 1190 -25.54 -12.61 11.75
C ARG A 1190 -25.50 -11.14 12.15
N VAL A 1191 -25.26 -10.26 11.19
CA VAL A 1191 -25.18 -8.81 11.39
C VAL A 1191 -26.36 -8.14 10.71
N ARG A 1192 -27.16 -7.35 11.45
CA ARG A 1192 -28.14 -6.45 10.86
C ARG A 1192 -27.51 -5.07 10.70
N THR A 1193 -27.58 -4.53 9.49
CA THR A 1193 -27.11 -3.17 9.19
C THR A 1193 -28.21 -2.31 8.62
N VAL A 1194 -28.03 -0.99 8.69
CA VAL A 1194 -28.85 0.01 8.01
C VAL A 1194 -27.93 0.82 7.11
N HIS A 1195 -28.29 1.02 5.84
CA HIS A 1195 -27.54 1.87 4.91
C HIS A 1195 -27.99 3.34 5.00
N LEU A 1196 -27.20 4.30 4.51
CA LEU A 1196 -27.56 5.74 4.44
C LEU A 1196 -28.93 6.08 3.83
N ASN A 1197 -29.60 5.14 3.15
CA ASN A 1197 -30.93 5.31 2.56
C ASN A 1197 -32.06 4.71 3.43
N GLY A 1198 -31.78 4.42 4.70
CA GLY A 1198 -32.72 3.83 5.66
C GLY A 1198 -33.08 2.36 5.40
N ARG A 1199 -32.52 1.71 4.36
CA ARG A 1199 -32.86 0.31 4.05
C ARG A 1199 -32.04 -0.64 4.95
N PRO A 1200 -32.69 -1.50 5.76
CA PRO A 1200 -31.99 -2.51 6.52
C PRO A 1200 -31.50 -3.64 5.59
N ARG A 1201 -30.34 -4.21 5.92
CA ARG A 1201 -29.78 -5.42 5.31
C ARG A 1201 -29.35 -6.39 6.42
N VAL A 1202 -29.29 -7.68 6.07
CA VAL A 1202 -28.78 -8.71 6.97
C VAL A 1202 -27.65 -9.43 6.26
N PHE A 1203 -26.48 -9.42 6.88
CA PHE A 1203 -25.29 -10.14 6.44
C PHE A 1203 -25.07 -11.34 7.34
N THR A 1204 -24.47 -12.39 6.78
CA THR A 1204 -23.86 -13.48 7.55
C THR A 1204 -22.39 -13.46 7.22
N LEU A 1205 -21.52 -13.36 8.23
CA LEU A 1205 -20.07 -13.38 8.08
C LEU A 1205 -19.46 -14.41 9.01
N LYS A 1206 -18.25 -14.88 8.68
CA LYS A 1206 -17.51 -15.85 9.48
C LYS A 1206 -16.30 -15.18 10.12
N GLN A 1207 -16.15 -15.30 11.44
CA GLN A 1207 -15.12 -14.58 12.18
C GLN A 1207 -13.75 -15.28 12.05
N ASP A 1208 -12.73 -14.57 11.57
CA ASP A 1208 -11.36 -15.06 11.41
C ASP A 1208 -10.37 -14.31 12.32
N LEU A 1209 -10.28 -14.75 13.56
CA LEU A 1209 -9.31 -14.21 14.53
C LEU A 1209 -7.83 -14.56 14.23
N HIS A 1210 -7.54 -15.43 13.24
CA HIS A 1210 -6.17 -15.89 12.96
C HIS A 1210 -5.41 -14.87 12.09
N TYR A 1211 -6.04 -14.37 11.03
CA TYR A 1211 -5.46 -13.30 10.20
C TYR A 1211 -6.02 -11.90 10.49
N TRP A 1212 -7.18 -11.82 11.17
CA TRP A 1212 -7.90 -10.58 11.50
C TRP A 1212 -8.34 -10.55 12.98
N PRO A 1213 -7.39 -10.47 13.93
CA PRO A 1213 -7.72 -10.28 15.34
C PRO A 1213 -8.56 -9.03 15.56
N THR A 1214 -9.39 -9.05 16.60
CA THR A 1214 -10.19 -7.88 16.99
C THR A 1214 -9.36 -6.99 17.90
N TRP A 1215 -9.24 -5.71 17.55
CA TRP A 1215 -8.46 -4.72 18.28
C TRP A 1215 -9.11 -3.35 18.20
N GLU A 1216 -8.79 -2.49 19.14
CA GLU A 1216 -9.24 -1.09 19.16
C GLU A 1216 -8.04 -0.14 19.20
N LEU A 1217 -8.30 1.09 18.81
CA LEU A 1217 -7.43 2.25 18.96
C LEU A 1217 -8.18 3.28 19.78
N SER A 1218 -7.59 3.69 20.90
CA SER A 1218 -8.12 4.73 21.79
C SER A 1218 -7.09 5.83 21.95
N PHE A 1219 -7.52 7.08 21.82
CA PHE A 1219 -6.73 8.24 22.20
C PHE A 1219 -6.69 8.37 23.73
N ASP A 1220 -5.49 8.31 24.30
CA ASP A 1220 -5.26 8.53 25.73
C ASP A 1220 -4.99 10.02 25.98
N PRO A 1221 -5.92 10.77 26.61
CA PRO A 1221 -5.78 12.21 26.82
C PRO A 1221 -4.71 12.56 27.87
N GLU A 1222 -4.30 11.61 28.73
CA GLU A 1222 -3.26 11.86 29.73
C GLU A 1222 -1.86 11.82 29.13
N THR A 1223 -1.64 10.96 28.12
CA THR A 1223 -0.36 10.82 27.41
C THR A 1223 -0.34 11.50 26.04
N ALA A 1224 -1.49 12.04 25.59
CA ALA A 1224 -1.73 12.57 24.24
C ALA A 1224 -1.36 11.60 23.10
N MET A 1225 -1.42 10.28 23.37
CA MET A 1225 -0.97 9.25 22.45
C MET A 1225 -2.10 8.28 22.10
N TRP A 1226 -2.09 7.82 20.84
CA TRP A 1226 -2.92 6.71 20.40
C TRP A 1226 -2.34 5.38 20.89
N ARG A 1227 -3.14 4.64 21.67
CA ARG A 1227 -2.81 3.30 22.18
C ARG A 1227 -3.65 2.25 21.46
N ARG A 1228 -3.05 1.10 21.20
CA ARG A 1228 -3.72 -0.06 20.59
C ARG A 1228 -3.88 -1.18 21.59
N THR A 1229 -5.10 -1.64 21.78
CA THR A 1229 -5.43 -2.78 22.65
C THR A 1229 -6.02 -3.91 21.82
N THR A 1230 -5.47 -5.11 21.97
CA THR A 1230 -6.04 -6.32 21.35
C THR A 1230 -7.21 -6.80 22.20
N ILE A 1231 -8.41 -6.79 21.64
CA ILE A 1231 -9.65 -7.22 22.29
C ILE A 1231 -9.74 -8.75 22.28
N LYS A 1232 -9.50 -9.38 21.13
CA LYS A 1232 -9.56 -10.84 20.97
C LYS A 1232 -8.60 -11.33 19.89
N LEU A 1233 -7.84 -12.37 20.22
CA LEU A 1233 -6.88 -13.09 19.38
C LEU A 1233 -7.12 -14.59 19.58
N VAL A 1234 -6.69 -15.44 18.65
CA VAL A 1234 -6.67 -16.89 18.87
C VAL A 1234 -5.66 -17.24 19.98
N ASP A 1235 -6.10 -17.97 21.01
CA ASP A 1235 -5.21 -18.60 21.98
C ASP A 1235 -4.35 -19.67 21.27
N CYS A 1236 -3.15 -19.30 20.81
CA CYS A 1236 -2.20 -20.25 20.20
C CYS A 1236 -1.78 -21.40 21.13
N SER A 1237 -2.10 -21.33 22.43
CA SER A 1237 -1.90 -22.39 23.42
C SER A 1237 -2.99 -23.47 23.43
N LYS A 1238 -4.16 -23.23 22.80
CA LYS A 1238 -5.28 -24.18 22.68
C LYS A 1238 -5.38 -24.85 21.31
N ALA A 1239 -4.53 -24.46 20.36
CA ALA A 1239 -4.54 -24.89 18.96
C ALA A 1239 -3.36 -25.82 18.59
N MET A 1240 -2.70 -26.41 19.59
CA MET A 1240 -1.67 -27.45 19.45
C MET A 1240 -2.21 -28.82 19.89
#